data_AF-A0A8J2RA06-F1
#
_entry.id   AF-A0A8J2RA06-F1
#
_cell.length_a   1.000
_cell.length_b   1.000
_cell.length_c   1.000
_cell.angle_alpha   90.00
_cell.angle_beta   90.00
_cell.angle_gamma   90.00
#
_symmetry.space_group_name_H-M   'P 1'
#
loop_
_entity.id
_entity.type
_entity.pdbx_description
1 polymer ?
#
loop_
_entity_poly.entity_id
_entity_poly.type
_entity_poly.pdbx_seq_one_letter_code
_entity_poly.pdbx_strand_id
1 'polypeptide(L)'
;MDQPGPSTSNQDPRIDFIGSYVVKSLKLKPEKWMRVLSIEEHRSTLKDFLDKPHPILLVVVLTHAAQLVPVISFPCYLKNKAVFFVKKRPDVVPKERCAEMVIFGDLAPRLIDELAALVDEVFVPMLSNPLNHEGWPLVVSQDILKQIHNLKSTVYEVKGKILYLKSAIEGVVIKWAQQINDVMMEDSSQAFENGQNPLPAVELAFWKSRLSNLNYIYDQLRTDRVRCMAVILEKTTSAYYPCFSRLFKNIVSALAEAREIDLYLKTLEKHFQALEDTDFTESQPLFRPLFHIICMVWRDSKYYCSSSKLMVLIKQICNLLIYQAKKCLDPSTLFHSDIDEARQRIQLTIDILKNFRSTFDYFKERLPKYFVDRAVIPWTFHPNVVFERMNKFLDRLNTIQWFFKTVLEFQKLEKIEIGGMKGRVLGGQIRDISAEFDAYFHSFASKSYDVLDPDDDTFNEDFKVFQENIIDLDLKLSTVLVESFDNCSTLEGIFKLIDIVGSVLDRPLISNEFTAKYVEIIGMLDEEINICEELFKEQCHRLQKYGHMEIDAFFPPIAGGILYMTTLAMRVTKPVSCFKNLQHPIKEKEDAIKLFDRYDQLMKDITDFKRKYFNEWTATIPKIIELNINNTILARQGSDLVLNFSPEIMELMKEVHHLRNNKDFKQDLPPESLELFGKQETYRQYRINLGITIDWYNQIRKNSQKVEFDLVEDEIKAIDERIEMAQNELNWNSKDLWNYLQELHRLVGNLYERMSKIQDNLKEIKTIMKSWASQPLFERKDGKKDTLLNLDDWQELTNKRYSEMQGYRWTY
;
A
#
# COMPACT_ATOMS: atom_id res chain seq x y z
N MET A 1 -24.09 -74.33 -109.14
CA MET A 1 -24.38 -73.71 -110.45
C MET A 1 -25.16 -72.44 -110.19
N ASP A 2 -24.49 -71.32 -110.45
CA ASP A 2 -24.98 -70.03 -110.95
C ASP A 2 -26.13 -69.22 -110.30
N GLN A 3 -25.72 -68.00 -109.90
CA GLN A 3 -26.43 -66.69 -109.85
C GLN A 3 -27.49 -66.41 -108.77
N PRO A 4 -27.80 -65.12 -108.48
CA PRO A 4 -26.95 -63.95 -108.16
C PRO A 4 -27.21 -63.46 -106.71
N GLY A 5 -26.37 -62.58 -106.16
CA GLY A 5 -26.35 -62.23 -104.72
C GLY A 5 -27.62 -61.54 -104.14
N PRO A 6 -27.87 -61.60 -102.81
CA PRO A 6 -28.99 -60.92 -102.20
C PRO A 6 -28.59 -59.59 -101.53
N SER A 7 -29.38 -58.57 -101.85
CA SER A 7 -29.38 -57.19 -101.37
C SER A 7 -29.59 -57.04 -99.86
N THR A 8 -28.73 -56.23 -99.23
CA THR A 8 -28.96 -55.66 -97.89
C THR A 8 -29.92 -54.47 -97.96
N SER A 9 -31.20 -54.64 -97.62
CA SER A 9 -32.07 -53.52 -97.22
C SER A 9 -33.28 -54.00 -96.40
N ASN A 10 -33.28 -53.70 -95.09
CA ASN A 10 -34.48 -53.79 -94.26
C ASN A 10 -34.46 -52.67 -93.19
N GLN A 11 -33.97 -51.48 -93.57
CA GLN A 11 -34.07 -50.27 -92.77
C GLN A 11 -35.39 -49.57 -93.10
N ASP A 12 -36.13 -49.18 -92.06
CA ASP A 12 -37.38 -48.43 -92.21
C ASP A 12 -37.06 -47.03 -92.74
N PRO A 13 -37.50 -46.66 -93.96
CA PRO A 13 -37.16 -45.38 -94.58
C PRO A 13 -37.62 -44.17 -93.75
N ARG A 14 -38.61 -44.35 -92.87
CA ARG A 14 -39.11 -43.31 -91.97
C ARG A 14 -38.10 -42.96 -90.87
N ILE A 15 -37.35 -43.94 -90.38
CA ILE A 15 -36.34 -43.75 -89.33
C ILE A 15 -35.11 -43.07 -89.90
N ASP A 16 -34.72 -43.42 -91.12
CA ASP A 16 -33.61 -42.79 -91.83
C ASP A 16 -33.93 -41.33 -92.17
N PHE A 17 -35.19 -41.03 -92.51
CA PHE A 17 -35.66 -39.66 -92.69
C PHE A 17 -35.47 -38.80 -91.43
N ILE A 18 -36.01 -39.25 -90.28
CA ILE A 18 -35.86 -38.55 -88.99
C ILE A 18 -34.37 -38.39 -88.64
N GLY A 19 -33.59 -39.48 -88.79
CA GLY A 19 -32.17 -39.48 -88.48
C GLY A 19 -31.35 -38.54 -89.33
N SER A 20 -31.57 -38.53 -90.64
CA SER A 20 -30.87 -37.64 -91.57
C SER A 20 -31.10 -36.17 -91.22
N TYR A 21 -32.33 -35.80 -90.84
CA TYR A 21 -32.66 -34.44 -90.44
C TYR A 21 -32.03 -34.07 -89.09
N VAL A 22 -32.12 -34.95 -88.08
CA VAL A 22 -31.51 -34.74 -86.75
C VAL A 22 -29.99 -34.55 -86.86
N VAL A 23 -29.32 -35.43 -87.60
CA VAL A 23 -27.85 -35.38 -87.80
C VAL A 23 -27.45 -34.10 -88.52
N LYS A 24 -28.19 -33.70 -89.57
CA LYS A 24 -27.93 -32.50 -90.35
C LYS A 24 -28.19 -31.22 -89.54
N SER A 25 -29.33 -31.13 -88.84
CA SER A 25 -29.72 -29.94 -88.09
C SER A 25 -28.83 -29.68 -86.88
N LEU A 26 -28.44 -30.74 -86.16
CA LEU A 26 -27.56 -30.64 -84.99
C LEU A 26 -26.07 -30.69 -85.35
N LYS A 27 -25.73 -30.78 -86.65
CA LYS A 27 -24.35 -30.88 -87.18
C LYS A 27 -23.53 -32.00 -86.51
N LEU A 28 -24.13 -33.18 -86.36
CA LEU A 28 -23.51 -34.33 -85.69
C LEU A 28 -22.94 -35.34 -86.70
N LYS A 29 -22.08 -36.26 -86.25
CA LYS A 29 -21.65 -37.40 -87.06
C LYS A 29 -22.77 -38.46 -87.14
N PRO A 30 -22.97 -39.17 -88.27
CA PRO A 30 -24.00 -40.21 -88.41
C PRO A 30 -23.96 -41.30 -87.33
N GLU A 31 -22.77 -41.63 -86.85
CA GLU A 31 -22.52 -42.57 -85.74
C GLU A 31 -23.33 -42.23 -84.47
N LYS A 32 -23.60 -40.95 -84.21
CA LYS A 32 -24.41 -40.55 -83.04
C LYS A 32 -25.87 -40.95 -83.18
N TRP A 33 -26.44 -40.93 -84.39
CA TRP A 33 -27.80 -41.43 -84.62
C TRP A 33 -27.85 -42.96 -84.54
N MET A 34 -26.83 -43.63 -85.04
CA MET A 34 -26.71 -45.09 -84.91
C MET A 34 -26.71 -45.54 -83.43
N ARG A 35 -26.09 -44.76 -82.53
CA ARG A 35 -26.14 -45.01 -81.08
C ARG A 35 -27.56 -44.87 -80.50
N VAL A 36 -28.38 -43.95 -81.01
CA VAL A 36 -29.80 -43.84 -80.60
C VAL A 36 -30.55 -45.11 -80.99
N LEU A 37 -30.31 -45.63 -82.20
CA LEU A 37 -30.94 -46.85 -82.69
C LEU A 37 -30.47 -48.13 -81.98
N SER A 38 -29.28 -48.11 -81.36
CA SER A 38 -28.78 -49.22 -80.54
C SER A 38 -29.42 -49.31 -79.15
N ILE A 39 -30.07 -48.23 -78.68
CA ILE A 39 -30.75 -48.21 -77.39
C ILE A 39 -32.22 -48.61 -77.61
N GLU A 40 -32.63 -49.72 -77.00
CA GLU A 40 -33.94 -50.34 -77.24
C GLU A 40 -35.12 -49.44 -76.87
N GLU A 41 -35.01 -48.72 -75.75
CA GLU A 41 -36.02 -47.75 -75.29
C GLU A 41 -36.22 -46.61 -76.32
N HIS A 42 -35.14 -46.05 -76.84
CA HIS A 42 -35.20 -44.97 -77.84
C HIS A 42 -35.77 -45.45 -79.17
N ARG A 43 -35.41 -46.68 -79.58
CA ARG A 43 -35.99 -47.31 -80.76
C ARG A 43 -37.49 -47.57 -80.59
N SER A 44 -37.91 -47.97 -79.38
CA SER A 44 -39.33 -48.15 -79.04
C SER A 44 -40.09 -46.83 -79.13
N THR A 45 -39.54 -45.74 -78.58
CA THR A 45 -40.15 -44.40 -78.64
C THR A 45 -40.30 -43.89 -80.08
N LEU A 46 -39.28 -44.11 -80.93
CA LEU A 46 -39.33 -43.75 -82.35
C LEU A 46 -40.36 -44.59 -83.12
N LYS A 47 -40.43 -45.90 -82.86
CA LYS A 47 -41.45 -46.77 -83.47
C LYS A 47 -42.85 -46.42 -83.00
N ASP A 48 -43.05 -46.13 -81.72
CA ASP A 48 -44.34 -45.72 -81.18
C ASP A 48 -44.83 -44.43 -81.83
N PHE A 49 -43.95 -43.45 -82.02
CA PHE A 49 -44.29 -42.26 -82.80
C PHE A 49 -44.66 -42.60 -84.25
N LEU A 50 -43.99 -43.54 -84.91
CA LEU A 50 -44.26 -43.84 -86.32
C LEU A 50 -45.50 -44.73 -86.54
N ASP A 51 -45.68 -45.76 -85.72
CA ASP A 51 -46.61 -46.88 -85.96
C ASP A 51 -47.95 -46.73 -85.23
N LYS A 52 -48.07 -45.79 -84.27
CA LYS A 52 -49.32 -45.55 -83.53
C LYS A 52 -49.92 -44.18 -83.88
N PRO A 53 -51.25 -43.99 -83.84
CA PRO A 53 -51.87 -42.67 -84.03
C PRO A 53 -51.35 -41.59 -83.07
N HIS A 54 -50.99 -41.98 -81.84
CA HIS A 54 -50.37 -41.14 -80.81
C HIS A 54 -49.07 -41.81 -80.33
N PRO A 55 -48.01 -41.05 -79.97
CA PRO A 55 -47.97 -39.60 -79.76
C PRO A 55 -47.84 -38.77 -81.05
N ILE A 56 -48.37 -37.55 -81.04
CA ILE A 56 -48.36 -36.60 -82.17
C ILE A 56 -47.05 -35.81 -82.22
N LEU A 57 -46.35 -35.68 -81.10
CA LEU A 57 -45.10 -34.93 -80.96
C LEU A 57 -43.95 -35.89 -80.63
N LEU A 58 -42.83 -35.69 -81.31
CA LEU A 58 -41.53 -36.27 -81.00
C LEU A 58 -40.50 -35.15 -81.02
N VAL A 59 -39.67 -35.07 -79.99
CA VAL A 59 -38.56 -34.11 -79.90
C VAL A 59 -37.28 -34.89 -79.62
N VAL A 60 -36.23 -34.62 -80.38
CA VAL A 60 -34.90 -35.18 -80.15
C VAL A 60 -34.02 -34.11 -79.51
N VAL A 61 -33.63 -34.34 -78.25
CA VAL A 61 -32.85 -33.38 -77.44
C VAL A 61 -31.39 -33.83 -77.36
N LEU A 62 -30.47 -32.87 -77.47
CA LEU A 62 -29.05 -33.08 -77.23
C LEU A 62 -28.69 -32.77 -75.77
N THR A 63 -28.39 -33.80 -74.98
CA THR A 63 -28.05 -33.67 -73.56
C THR A 63 -26.65 -33.08 -73.36
N HIS A 64 -26.31 -32.72 -72.11
CA HIS A 64 -24.98 -32.24 -71.73
C HIS A 64 -23.84 -33.22 -72.01
N ALA A 65 -24.13 -34.52 -71.94
CA ALA A 65 -23.17 -35.57 -72.29
C ALA A 65 -23.04 -35.75 -73.82
N ALA A 66 -23.61 -34.83 -74.61
CA ALA A 66 -23.66 -34.87 -76.07
C ALA A 66 -24.32 -36.15 -76.62
N GLN A 67 -25.29 -36.69 -75.88
CA GLN A 67 -26.14 -37.83 -76.27
C GLN A 67 -27.48 -37.32 -76.82
N LEU A 68 -28.01 -38.03 -77.82
CA LEU A 68 -29.31 -37.75 -78.42
C LEU A 68 -30.38 -38.60 -77.74
N VAL A 69 -31.45 -37.95 -77.26
CA VAL A 69 -32.55 -38.62 -76.56
C VAL A 69 -33.87 -38.22 -77.22
N PRO A 70 -34.64 -39.17 -77.78
CA PRO A 70 -36.00 -38.93 -78.26
C PRO A 70 -36.98 -38.87 -77.08
N VAL A 71 -37.78 -37.82 -77.01
CA VAL A 71 -38.84 -37.63 -76.02
C VAL A 71 -40.16 -37.30 -76.71
N ILE A 72 -41.27 -37.76 -76.15
CA ILE A 72 -42.63 -37.59 -76.72
C ILE A 72 -43.44 -36.49 -76.04
N SER A 73 -42.78 -35.70 -75.19
CA SER A 73 -43.33 -34.56 -74.47
C SER A 73 -42.52 -33.31 -74.76
N PHE A 74 -43.15 -32.15 -74.59
CA PHE A 74 -42.45 -30.87 -74.75
C PHE A 74 -41.40 -30.68 -73.63
N PRO A 75 -40.11 -30.46 -73.94
CA PRO A 75 -39.06 -30.32 -72.93
C PRO A 75 -39.16 -28.97 -72.19
N CYS A 76 -39.30 -29.00 -70.85
CA CYS A 76 -39.41 -27.79 -70.03
C CYS A 76 -38.09 -27.00 -69.92
N TYR A 77 -36.97 -27.58 -70.32
CA TYR A 77 -35.65 -26.94 -70.26
C TYR A 77 -34.74 -27.43 -71.38
N LEU A 78 -34.22 -26.49 -72.18
CA LEU A 78 -33.21 -26.75 -73.20
C LEU A 78 -32.02 -25.84 -73.00
N LYS A 79 -30.81 -26.41 -72.94
CA LYS A 79 -29.57 -25.65 -73.04
C LYS A 79 -28.97 -25.68 -74.45
N ASN A 80 -29.29 -26.72 -75.22
CA ASN A 80 -28.81 -26.92 -76.57
C ASN A 80 -29.99 -26.93 -77.54
N LYS A 81 -29.70 -26.71 -78.82
CA LYS A 81 -30.66 -26.86 -79.92
C LYS A 81 -31.27 -28.27 -79.90
N ALA A 82 -32.58 -28.37 -80.11
CA ALA A 82 -33.30 -29.63 -80.27
C ALA A 82 -34.03 -29.65 -81.62
N VAL A 83 -34.51 -30.82 -82.01
CA VAL A 83 -35.22 -31.04 -83.27
C VAL A 83 -36.58 -31.64 -82.96
N PHE A 84 -37.66 -31.10 -83.51
CA PHE A 84 -39.01 -31.60 -83.28
C PHE A 84 -39.64 -32.17 -84.56
N PHE A 85 -40.59 -33.09 -84.37
CA PHE A 85 -41.40 -33.73 -85.38
C PHE A 85 -42.85 -33.81 -84.86
N VAL A 86 -43.81 -33.25 -85.59
CA VAL A 86 -45.23 -33.21 -85.25
C VAL A 86 -46.05 -33.82 -86.39
N LYS A 87 -46.95 -34.76 -86.09
CA LYS A 87 -47.85 -35.28 -87.13
C LYS A 87 -48.94 -34.26 -87.46
N LYS A 88 -49.25 -34.08 -88.74
CA LYS A 88 -50.33 -33.19 -89.19
C LYS A 88 -51.73 -33.67 -88.77
N ARG A 89 -51.90 -34.99 -88.60
CA ARG A 89 -53.12 -35.64 -88.12
C ARG A 89 -52.75 -36.88 -87.28
N PRO A 90 -53.59 -37.30 -86.31
CA PRO A 90 -53.29 -38.43 -85.43
C PRO A 90 -53.49 -39.76 -86.16
N ASP A 91 -52.51 -40.16 -86.98
CA ASP A 91 -52.52 -41.40 -87.76
C ASP A 91 -51.10 -41.99 -87.86
N VAL A 92 -50.99 -43.21 -88.38
CA VAL A 92 -49.73 -43.90 -88.64
C VAL A 92 -48.95 -43.15 -89.72
N VAL A 93 -47.64 -42.97 -89.51
CA VAL A 93 -46.79 -42.29 -90.51
C VAL A 93 -46.54 -43.26 -91.67
N PRO A 94 -46.94 -42.92 -92.91
CA PRO A 94 -46.80 -43.82 -94.05
C PRO A 94 -45.31 -44.03 -94.38
N LYS A 95 -44.99 -45.24 -94.87
CA LYS A 95 -43.61 -45.62 -95.24
C LYS A 95 -43.11 -44.86 -96.48
N GLU A 96 -44.03 -44.52 -97.37
CA GLU A 96 -43.77 -43.66 -98.54
C GLU A 96 -44.28 -42.24 -98.25
N ARG A 97 -43.55 -41.22 -98.72
CA ARG A 97 -43.90 -39.79 -98.53
C ARG A 97 -44.10 -39.37 -97.05
N CYS A 98 -43.30 -39.92 -96.13
CA CYS A 98 -43.38 -39.62 -94.70
C CYS A 98 -43.26 -38.12 -94.36
N ALA A 99 -42.46 -37.36 -95.11
CA ALA A 99 -42.29 -35.92 -94.94
C ALA A 99 -43.57 -35.10 -95.18
N GLU A 100 -44.52 -35.59 -95.98
CA GLU A 100 -45.78 -34.89 -96.24
C GLU A 100 -46.72 -34.93 -95.02
N MET A 101 -46.56 -35.94 -94.16
CA MET A 101 -47.40 -36.22 -92.99
C MET A 101 -46.85 -35.60 -91.69
N VAL A 102 -45.57 -35.20 -91.67
CA VAL A 102 -44.86 -34.72 -90.47
C VAL A 102 -44.36 -33.29 -90.70
N ILE A 103 -44.67 -32.39 -89.77
CA ILE A 103 -44.06 -31.07 -89.63
C ILE A 103 -42.80 -31.24 -88.81
N PHE A 104 -41.65 -30.80 -89.30
CA PHE A 104 -40.39 -30.94 -88.59
C PHE A 104 -39.62 -29.62 -88.60
N GLY A 105 -38.84 -29.39 -87.56
CA GLY A 105 -38.12 -28.14 -87.39
C GLY A 105 -37.15 -28.16 -86.23
N ASP A 106 -36.52 -27.01 -86.03
CA ASP A 106 -35.53 -26.79 -85.00
C ASP A 106 -36.14 -26.03 -83.83
N LEU A 107 -35.58 -26.23 -82.64
CA LEU A 107 -36.03 -25.59 -81.41
C LEU A 107 -34.82 -25.02 -80.67
N ALA A 108 -34.81 -23.71 -80.46
CA ALA A 108 -33.69 -22.97 -79.87
C ALA A 108 -33.63 -23.12 -78.34
N PRO A 109 -32.46 -22.90 -77.73
CA PRO A 109 -32.31 -22.95 -76.27
C PRO A 109 -33.15 -21.89 -75.52
N ARG A 110 -33.43 -20.75 -76.16
CA ARG A 110 -34.22 -19.64 -75.58
C ARG A 110 -35.60 -19.59 -76.21
N LEU A 111 -36.47 -20.48 -75.74
CA LEU A 111 -37.81 -20.69 -76.29
C LEU A 111 -38.70 -19.44 -76.37
N ILE A 112 -38.70 -18.60 -75.33
CA ILE A 112 -39.53 -17.39 -75.31
C ILE A 112 -38.97 -16.33 -76.26
N ASP A 113 -37.65 -16.24 -76.41
CA ASP A 113 -37.02 -15.33 -77.37
C ASP A 113 -37.27 -15.78 -78.80
N GLU A 114 -37.17 -17.08 -79.07
CA GLU A 114 -37.51 -17.68 -80.36
C GLU A 114 -39.00 -17.52 -80.69
N LEU A 115 -39.89 -17.73 -79.73
CA LEU A 115 -41.32 -17.49 -79.90
C LEU A 115 -41.62 -16.01 -80.19
N ALA A 116 -40.97 -15.09 -79.47
CA ALA A 116 -41.12 -13.65 -79.73
C ALA A 116 -40.62 -13.28 -81.13
N ALA A 117 -39.48 -13.80 -81.55
CA ALA A 117 -38.93 -13.59 -82.89
C ALA A 117 -39.81 -14.19 -83.99
N LEU A 118 -40.33 -15.41 -83.80
CA LEU A 118 -41.25 -16.05 -84.74
C LEU A 118 -42.56 -15.27 -84.87
N VAL A 119 -43.13 -14.80 -83.76
CA VAL A 119 -44.34 -13.97 -83.79
C VAL A 119 -44.08 -12.67 -84.54
N ASP A 120 -42.96 -12.00 -84.28
CA ASP A 120 -42.67 -10.68 -84.86
C ASP A 120 -42.17 -10.70 -86.30
N GLU A 121 -41.27 -11.62 -86.63
CA GLU A 121 -40.59 -11.65 -87.93
C GLU A 121 -41.32 -12.53 -88.94
N VAL A 122 -42.12 -13.48 -88.49
CA VAL A 122 -42.79 -14.46 -89.37
C VAL A 122 -44.31 -14.31 -89.32
N PHE A 123 -44.94 -14.52 -88.16
CA PHE A 123 -46.40 -14.61 -88.10
C PHE A 123 -47.11 -13.27 -88.26
N VAL A 124 -46.60 -12.18 -87.65
CA VAL A 124 -47.19 -10.84 -87.80
C VAL A 124 -47.10 -10.36 -89.26
N PRO A 125 -45.94 -10.37 -89.95
CA PRO A 125 -45.88 -9.95 -91.35
C PRO A 125 -46.73 -10.83 -92.28
N MET A 126 -46.80 -12.14 -92.02
CA MET A 126 -47.61 -13.07 -92.82
C MET A 126 -49.11 -12.81 -92.66
N LEU A 127 -49.59 -12.67 -91.42
CA LEU A 127 -51.02 -12.54 -91.12
C LEU A 127 -51.53 -11.11 -91.23
N SER A 128 -50.64 -10.11 -91.18
CA SER A 128 -51.00 -8.70 -91.34
C SER A 128 -50.87 -8.17 -92.76
N ASN A 129 -50.36 -8.95 -93.71
CA ASN A 129 -50.25 -8.53 -95.12
C ASN A 129 -51.64 -8.48 -95.78
N PRO A 130 -52.11 -7.30 -96.25
CA PRO A 130 -53.43 -7.15 -96.86
C PRO A 130 -53.62 -7.98 -98.13
N LEU A 131 -52.54 -8.27 -98.87
CA LEU A 131 -52.59 -9.12 -100.07
C LEU A 131 -52.98 -10.57 -99.73
N ASN A 132 -52.67 -11.02 -98.52
CA ASN A 132 -53.02 -12.36 -98.05
C ASN A 132 -54.49 -12.47 -97.58
N HIS A 133 -55.24 -11.36 -97.58
CA HIS A 133 -56.65 -11.30 -97.15
C HIS A 133 -57.62 -11.30 -98.34
N GLU A 134 -57.13 -11.46 -99.57
CA GLU A 134 -57.96 -11.47 -100.77
C GLU A 134 -58.97 -12.64 -100.72
N GLY A 135 -60.27 -12.32 -100.73
CA GLY A 135 -61.36 -13.29 -100.59
C GLY A 135 -61.88 -13.48 -99.15
N TRP A 136 -61.29 -12.81 -98.14
CA TRP A 136 -61.79 -12.88 -96.77
C TRP A 136 -62.86 -11.79 -96.50
N PRO A 137 -63.93 -12.10 -95.75
CA PRO A 137 -64.83 -11.07 -95.25
C PRO A 137 -64.07 -10.07 -94.36
N LEU A 138 -64.39 -8.78 -94.47
CA LEU A 138 -63.70 -7.70 -93.74
C LEU A 138 -63.66 -7.93 -92.22
N VAL A 139 -64.71 -8.54 -91.66
CA VAL A 139 -64.81 -8.85 -90.22
C VAL A 139 -63.76 -9.89 -89.79
N VAL A 140 -63.44 -10.86 -90.66
CA VAL A 140 -62.48 -11.94 -90.37
C VAL A 140 -61.05 -11.44 -90.47
N SER A 141 -60.73 -10.63 -91.48
CA SER A 141 -59.39 -10.03 -91.61
C SER A 141 -59.08 -9.09 -90.44
N GLN A 142 -60.06 -8.29 -90.01
CA GLN A 142 -59.92 -7.43 -88.83
C GLN A 142 -59.77 -8.23 -87.53
N ASP A 143 -60.51 -9.33 -87.34
CA ASP A 143 -60.35 -10.17 -86.14
C ASP A 143 -58.99 -10.86 -86.11
N ILE A 144 -58.49 -11.41 -87.22
CA ILE A 144 -57.16 -12.04 -87.28
C ILE A 144 -56.05 -11.02 -86.99
N LEU A 145 -56.14 -9.81 -87.55
CA LEU A 145 -55.22 -8.71 -87.22
C LEU A 145 -55.24 -8.41 -85.72
N LYS A 146 -56.43 -8.34 -85.12
CA LYS A 146 -56.58 -8.10 -83.68
C LYS A 146 -55.97 -9.25 -82.85
N GLN A 147 -56.23 -10.51 -83.20
CA GLN A 147 -55.73 -11.67 -82.47
C GLN A 147 -54.20 -11.81 -82.56
N ILE A 148 -53.59 -11.55 -83.73
CA ILE A 148 -52.13 -11.63 -83.86
C ILE A 148 -51.43 -10.49 -83.10
N HIS A 149 -52.03 -9.29 -83.09
CA HIS A 149 -51.56 -8.21 -82.24
C HIS A 149 -51.72 -8.53 -80.75
N ASN A 150 -52.84 -9.13 -80.33
CA ASN A 150 -53.01 -9.62 -78.96
C ASN A 150 -51.96 -10.66 -78.57
N LEU A 151 -51.71 -11.65 -79.44
CA LEU A 151 -50.69 -12.68 -79.21
C LEU A 151 -49.29 -12.08 -79.06
N LYS A 152 -48.93 -11.15 -79.96
CA LYS A 152 -47.69 -10.37 -79.85
C LYS A 152 -47.62 -9.67 -78.49
N SER A 153 -48.67 -8.93 -78.13
CA SER A 153 -48.74 -8.24 -76.84
C SER A 153 -48.57 -9.19 -75.64
N THR A 154 -49.24 -10.34 -75.63
CA THR A 154 -49.12 -11.32 -74.53
C THR A 154 -47.72 -11.93 -74.43
N VAL A 155 -47.06 -12.27 -75.55
CA VAL A 155 -45.70 -12.81 -75.53
C VAL A 155 -44.70 -11.79 -74.99
N TYR A 156 -44.82 -10.52 -75.42
CA TYR A 156 -44.00 -9.43 -74.89
C TYR A 156 -44.34 -9.08 -73.44
N GLU A 157 -45.59 -9.20 -73.02
CA GLU A 157 -46.00 -9.00 -71.62
C GLU A 157 -45.38 -10.07 -70.70
N VAL A 158 -45.38 -11.34 -71.10
CA VAL A 158 -44.73 -12.43 -70.33
C VAL A 158 -43.22 -12.24 -70.28
N LYS A 159 -42.58 -11.88 -71.41
CA LYS A 159 -41.15 -11.55 -71.47
C LYS A 159 -40.80 -10.35 -70.57
N GLY A 160 -41.64 -9.32 -70.60
CA GLY A 160 -41.53 -8.12 -69.78
C GLY A 160 -41.68 -8.40 -68.28
N LYS A 161 -42.67 -9.21 -67.89
CA LYS A 161 -42.89 -9.60 -66.47
C LYS A 161 -41.70 -10.38 -65.89
N ILE A 162 -41.10 -11.28 -66.65
CA ILE A 162 -39.91 -12.03 -66.21
C ILE A 162 -38.71 -11.10 -66.02
N LEU A 163 -38.49 -10.16 -66.95
CA LEU A 163 -37.39 -9.20 -66.86
C LEU A 163 -37.59 -8.19 -65.71
N TYR A 164 -38.81 -7.71 -65.52
CA TYR A 164 -39.18 -6.84 -64.41
C TYR A 164 -38.98 -7.52 -63.06
N LEU A 165 -39.44 -8.77 -62.92
CA LEU A 165 -39.27 -9.54 -61.69
C LEU A 165 -37.78 -9.76 -61.37
N LYS A 166 -36.96 -10.07 -62.37
CA LYS A 166 -35.49 -10.15 -62.22
C LYS A 166 -34.91 -8.84 -61.70
N SER A 167 -35.20 -7.71 -62.37
CA SER A 167 -34.66 -6.40 -61.99
C SER A 167 -35.13 -5.95 -60.59
N ALA A 168 -36.38 -6.20 -60.23
CA ALA A 168 -36.91 -5.91 -58.91
C ALA A 168 -36.20 -6.71 -57.81
N ILE A 169 -35.96 -8.01 -58.04
CA ILE A 169 -35.21 -8.86 -57.11
C ILE A 169 -33.75 -8.38 -56.99
N GLU A 170 -33.08 -8.04 -58.10
CA GLU A 170 -31.72 -7.50 -58.09
C GLU A 170 -31.62 -6.22 -57.24
N GLY A 171 -32.57 -5.30 -57.37
CA GLY A 171 -32.64 -4.09 -56.55
C GLY A 171 -32.82 -4.37 -55.05
N VAL A 172 -33.60 -5.39 -54.68
CA VAL A 172 -33.76 -5.80 -53.27
C VAL A 172 -32.47 -6.42 -52.73
N VAL A 173 -31.79 -7.25 -53.51
CA VAL A 173 -30.51 -7.86 -53.10
C VAL A 173 -29.43 -6.82 -52.83
N ILE A 174 -29.37 -5.73 -53.61
CA ILE A 174 -28.43 -4.62 -53.37
C ILE A 174 -28.71 -3.95 -52.02
N LYS A 175 -29.98 -3.64 -51.73
CA LYS A 175 -30.36 -3.03 -50.45
C LYS A 175 -30.05 -3.94 -49.26
N TRP A 176 -30.32 -5.24 -49.38
CA TRP A 176 -29.94 -6.22 -48.35
C TRP A 176 -28.43 -6.31 -48.18
N ALA A 177 -27.66 -6.27 -49.26
CA ALA A 177 -26.21 -6.29 -49.18
C ALA A 177 -25.66 -5.10 -48.40
N GLN A 178 -26.23 -3.91 -48.57
CA GLN A 178 -25.83 -2.73 -47.79
C GLN A 178 -26.20 -2.87 -46.31
N GLN A 179 -27.47 -3.16 -45.99
CA GLN A 179 -27.93 -3.28 -44.59
C GLN A 179 -27.20 -4.37 -43.82
N ILE A 180 -26.97 -5.52 -44.45
CA ILE A 180 -26.29 -6.63 -43.80
C ILE A 180 -24.81 -6.32 -43.64
N ASN A 181 -24.19 -5.63 -44.60
CA ASN A 181 -22.81 -5.18 -44.45
C ASN A 181 -22.67 -4.23 -43.26
N ASP A 182 -23.62 -3.32 -43.03
CA ASP A 182 -23.59 -2.42 -41.86
C ASP A 182 -23.57 -3.22 -40.54
N VAL A 183 -24.44 -4.24 -40.41
CA VAL A 183 -24.44 -5.16 -39.24
C VAL A 183 -23.15 -5.98 -39.16
N MET A 184 -22.56 -6.36 -40.29
CA MET A 184 -21.30 -7.12 -40.31
C MET A 184 -20.12 -6.28 -39.84
N MET A 185 -20.13 -4.97 -40.09
CA MET A 185 -19.08 -4.03 -39.74
C MET A 185 -19.11 -3.57 -38.28
N GLU A 186 -20.20 -3.82 -37.54
CA GLU A 186 -20.26 -3.55 -36.10
C GLU A 186 -19.15 -4.31 -35.36
N ASP A 187 -18.42 -3.60 -34.49
CA ASP A 187 -17.33 -4.13 -33.69
C ASP A 187 -17.47 -3.72 -32.22
N SER A 188 -17.08 -4.59 -31.29
CA SER A 188 -17.24 -4.31 -29.86
C SER A 188 -16.32 -3.21 -29.36
N SER A 189 -15.25 -2.90 -30.09
CA SER A 189 -14.35 -1.78 -29.81
C SER A 189 -15.01 -0.40 -29.94
N GLN A 190 -16.11 -0.30 -30.69
CA GLN A 190 -16.87 0.94 -30.86
C GLN A 190 -17.50 1.43 -29.54
N ALA A 191 -17.64 0.55 -28.55
CA ALA A 191 -18.09 0.92 -27.21
C ALA A 191 -17.14 1.90 -26.47
N PHE A 192 -15.91 2.08 -26.96
CA PHE A 192 -14.95 3.07 -26.44
C PHE A 192 -14.96 4.39 -27.21
N GLU A 193 -15.77 4.52 -28.27
CA GLU A 193 -15.90 5.78 -29.01
C GLU A 193 -16.47 6.88 -28.09
N ASN A 194 -16.21 8.14 -28.44
CA ASN A 194 -16.68 9.31 -27.68
C ASN A 194 -16.17 9.39 -26.23
N GLY A 195 -15.03 8.75 -25.91
CA GLY A 195 -14.43 8.80 -24.58
C GLY A 195 -15.17 8.00 -23.52
N GLN A 196 -16.01 7.04 -23.93
CA GLN A 196 -16.71 6.17 -22.99
C GLN A 196 -15.79 5.14 -22.36
N ASN A 197 -16.08 4.81 -21.10
CA ASN A 197 -15.34 3.83 -20.30
C ASN A 197 -16.23 2.62 -19.97
N PRO A 198 -16.54 1.76 -20.95
CA PRO A 198 -17.46 0.64 -20.78
C PRO A 198 -16.94 -0.40 -19.77
N LEU A 199 -17.88 -1.06 -19.10
CA LEU A 199 -17.66 -2.17 -18.18
C LEU A 199 -17.79 -3.53 -18.91
N PRO A 200 -17.29 -4.65 -18.34
CA PRO A 200 -17.28 -5.96 -19.00
C PRO A 200 -18.66 -6.48 -19.42
N ALA A 201 -19.72 -6.05 -18.73
CA ALA A 201 -21.10 -6.37 -19.10
C ALA A 201 -21.47 -5.89 -20.52
N VAL A 202 -20.82 -4.84 -21.03
CA VAL A 202 -21.06 -4.30 -22.37
C VAL A 202 -20.56 -5.27 -23.45
N GLU A 203 -19.40 -5.91 -23.28
CA GLU A 203 -18.92 -6.95 -24.21
C GLU A 203 -19.88 -8.15 -24.24
N LEU A 204 -20.37 -8.60 -23.08
CA LEU A 204 -21.34 -9.69 -23.00
C LEU A 204 -22.65 -9.34 -23.72
N ALA A 205 -23.17 -8.13 -23.47
CA ALA A 205 -24.38 -7.64 -24.10
C ALA A 205 -24.23 -7.48 -25.62
N PHE A 206 -23.07 -7.00 -26.08
CA PHE A 206 -22.76 -6.85 -27.51
C PHE A 206 -22.84 -8.19 -28.24
N TRP A 207 -22.13 -9.23 -27.77
CA TRP A 207 -22.12 -10.53 -28.45
C TRP A 207 -23.48 -11.23 -28.39
N LYS A 208 -24.21 -11.10 -27.29
CA LYS A 208 -25.59 -11.59 -27.16
C LYS A 208 -26.54 -10.89 -28.14
N SER A 209 -26.43 -9.57 -28.26
CA SER A 209 -27.21 -8.76 -29.20
C SER A 209 -26.87 -9.13 -30.66
N ARG A 210 -25.58 -9.22 -30.98
CA ARG A 210 -25.08 -9.62 -32.30
C ARG A 210 -25.57 -11.00 -32.71
N LEU A 211 -25.54 -11.98 -31.80
CA LEU A 211 -26.09 -13.32 -32.02
C LEU A 211 -27.60 -13.27 -32.32
N SER A 212 -28.36 -12.49 -31.53
CA SER A 212 -29.81 -12.32 -31.73
C SER A 212 -30.12 -11.72 -33.10
N ASN A 213 -29.47 -10.60 -33.45
CA ASN A 213 -29.63 -9.91 -34.73
C ASN A 213 -29.28 -10.83 -35.91
N LEU A 214 -28.17 -11.57 -35.82
CA LEU A 214 -27.76 -12.50 -36.87
C LEU A 214 -28.71 -13.68 -37.04
N ASN A 215 -29.28 -14.22 -35.96
CA ASN A 215 -30.30 -15.27 -36.06
C ASN A 215 -31.55 -14.73 -36.77
N TYR A 216 -32.02 -13.53 -36.43
CA TYR A 216 -33.18 -12.92 -37.10
C TYR A 216 -32.94 -12.74 -38.60
N ILE A 217 -31.76 -12.22 -38.99
CA ILE A 217 -31.41 -12.05 -40.42
C ILE A 217 -31.32 -13.42 -41.11
N TYR A 218 -30.72 -14.41 -40.46
CA TYR A 218 -30.61 -15.77 -40.99
C TYR A 218 -31.99 -16.42 -41.23
N ASP A 219 -32.92 -16.28 -40.29
CA ASP A 219 -34.28 -16.81 -40.42
C ASP A 219 -35.07 -16.10 -41.54
N GLN A 220 -34.93 -14.78 -41.66
CA GLN A 220 -35.53 -13.99 -42.75
C GLN A 220 -35.05 -14.47 -44.13
N LEU A 221 -33.75 -14.73 -44.29
CA LEU A 221 -33.18 -15.21 -45.55
C LEU A 221 -33.59 -16.64 -45.90
N ARG A 222 -34.10 -17.40 -44.94
CA ARG A 222 -34.57 -18.78 -45.14
C ARG A 222 -36.05 -18.88 -45.46
N THR A 223 -36.82 -17.79 -45.40
CA THR A 223 -38.24 -17.80 -45.76
C THR A 223 -38.45 -18.29 -47.20
N ASP A 224 -39.57 -18.97 -47.46
CA ASP A 224 -39.83 -19.59 -48.77
C ASP A 224 -39.81 -18.57 -49.91
N ARG A 225 -40.29 -17.35 -49.66
CA ARG A 225 -40.25 -16.24 -50.60
C ARG A 225 -38.81 -15.88 -51.02
N VAL A 226 -37.90 -15.76 -50.06
CA VAL A 226 -36.49 -15.42 -50.33
C VAL A 226 -35.77 -16.57 -51.03
N ARG A 227 -36.11 -17.81 -50.68
CA ARG A 227 -35.59 -19.00 -51.38
C ARG A 227 -36.04 -19.02 -52.84
N CYS A 228 -37.30 -18.70 -53.13
CA CYS A 228 -37.78 -18.55 -54.50
C CYS A 228 -37.04 -17.43 -55.25
N MET A 229 -36.79 -16.28 -54.62
CA MET A 229 -36.00 -15.19 -55.21
C MET A 229 -34.58 -15.66 -55.58
N ALA A 230 -33.92 -16.43 -54.71
CA ALA A 230 -32.61 -17.01 -54.99
C ALA A 230 -32.62 -17.96 -56.19
N VAL A 231 -33.64 -18.84 -56.30
CA VAL A 231 -33.81 -19.75 -57.45
C VAL A 231 -34.03 -18.97 -58.75
N ILE A 232 -34.82 -17.89 -58.72
CA ILE A 232 -35.05 -17.04 -59.90
C ILE A 232 -33.73 -16.40 -60.35
N LEU A 233 -32.94 -15.84 -59.44
CA LEU A 233 -31.64 -15.25 -59.76
C LEU A 233 -30.67 -16.29 -60.35
N GLU A 234 -30.68 -17.51 -59.81
CA GLU A 234 -29.84 -18.61 -60.30
C GLU A 234 -30.25 -19.06 -61.72
N LYS A 235 -31.55 -19.34 -61.93
CA LYS A 235 -32.06 -19.85 -63.22
C LYS A 235 -32.04 -18.81 -64.33
N THR A 236 -32.15 -17.53 -63.99
CA THR A 236 -32.03 -16.42 -64.96
C THR A 236 -30.60 -15.95 -65.18
N THR A 237 -29.61 -16.64 -64.61
CA THR A 237 -28.18 -16.31 -64.67
C THR A 237 -27.92 -14.83 -64.36
N SER A 238 -28.51 -14.33 -63.28
CA SER A 238 -28.32 -12.94 -62.83
C SER A 238 -26.88 -12.71 -62.36
N ALA A 239 -26.33 -11.53 -62.67
CA ALA A 239 -25.03 -11.09 -62.17
C ALA A 239 -24.99 -10.90 -60.64
N TYR A 240 -26.15 -10.77 -59.99
CA TYR A 240 -26.27 -10.56 -58.55
C TYR A 240 -26.45 -11.84 -57.74
N TYR A 241 -26.64 -13.00 -58.38
CA TYR A 241 -26.70 -14.29 -57.68
C TYR A 241 -25.42 -14.61 -56.89
N PRO A 242 -24.19 -14.41 -57.43
CA PRO A 242 -22.97 -14.59 -56.66
C PRO A 242 -22.88 -13.67 -55.43
N CYS A 243 -23.39 -12.44 -55.53
CA CYS A 243 -23.45 -11.48 -54.42
C CYS A 243 -24.37 -12.00 -53.31
N PHE A 244 -25.60 -12.40 -53.65
CA PHE A 244 -26.56 -12.99 -52.72
C PHE A 244 -26.01 -14.27 -52.05
N SER A 245 -25.38 -15.16 -52.83
CA SER A 245 -24.78 -16.39 -52.31
C SER A 245 -23.64 -16.11 -51.33
N ARG A 246 -22.78 -15.14 -51.63
CA ARG A 246 -21.68 -14.71 -50.74
C ARG A 246 -22.22 -14.11 -49.46
N LEU A 247 -23.21 -13.23 -49.56
CA LEU A 247 -23.89 -12.62 -48.42
C LEU A 247 -24.46 -13.67 -47.47
N PHE A 248 -25.18 -14.67 -47.99
CA PHE A 248 -25.72 -15.76 -47.18
C PHE A 248 -24.61 -16.57 -46.48
N LYS A 249 -23.51 -16.89 -47.18
CA LYS A 249 -22.35 -17.57 -46.60
C LYS A 249 -21.66 -16.76 -45.50
N ASN A 250 -21.56 -15.44 -45.68
CA ASN A 250 -20.96 -14.54 -44.68
C ASN A 250 -21.80 -14.54 -43.40
N ILE A 251 -23.13 -14.46 -43.51
CA ILE A 251 -24.04 -14.49 -42.35
C ILE A 251 -23.95 -15.82 -41.61
N VAL A 252 -23.92 -16.95 -42.33
CA VAL A 252 -23.75 -18.27 -41.70
C VAL A 252 -22.44 -18.34 -40.92
N SER A 253 -21.36 -17.82 -41.49
CA SER A 253 -20.05 -17.77 -40.82
C SER A 253 -20.06 -16.85 -39.59
N ALA A 254 -20.60 -15.63 -39.73
CA ALA A 254 -20.71 -14.66 -38.63
C ALA A 254 -21.63 -15.15 -37.50
N LEU A 255 -22.71 -15.86 -37.85
CA LEU A 255 -23.62 -16.46 -36.88
C LEU A 255 -22.95 -17.59 -36.09
N ALA A 256 -22.15 -18.43 -36.77
CA ALA A 256 -21.37 -19.47 -36.10
C ALA A 256 -20.34 -18.86 -35.14
N GLU A 257 -19.67 -17.78 -35.56
CA GLU A 257 -18.76 -17.01 -34.71
C GLU A 257 -19.47 -16.42 -33.48
N ALA A 258 -20.55 -15.65 -33.68
CA ALA A 258 -21.26 -14.98 -32.59
C ALA A 258 -21.84 -15.99 -31.58
N ARG A 259 -22.33 -17.14 -32.06
CA ARG A 259 -22.87 -18.20 -31.21
C ARG A 259 -21.82 -18.83 -30.32
N GLU A 260 -20.63 -19.07 -30.86
CA GLU A 260 -19.53 -19.66 -30.09
C GLU A 260 -18.96 -18.65 -29.07
N ILE A 261 -18.78 -17.39 -29.49
CA ILE A 261 -18.27 -16.34 -28.61
C ILE A 261 -19.23 -16.08 -27.44
N ASP A 262 -20.54 -15.94 -27.71
CA ASP A 262 -21.57 -15.77 -26.66
C ASP A 262 -21.55 -16.93 -25.65
N LEU A 263 -21.44 -18.18 -26.14
CA LEU A 263 -21.37 -19.37 -25.29
C LEU A 263 -20.20 -19.33 -24.31
N TYR A 264 -18.99 -18.99 -24.79
CA TYR A 264 -17.79 -18.96 -23.95
C TYR A 264 -17.73 -17.71 -23.07
N LEU A 265 -18.08 -16.52 -23.57
CA LEU A 265 -18.03 -15.30 -22.77
C LEU A 265 -19.03 -15.33 -21.60
N LYS A 266 -20.15 -16.04 -21.75
CA LYS A 266 -21.11 -16.26 -20.66
C LYS A 266 -20.48 -16.92 -19.41
N THR A 267 -19.39 -17.68 -19.55
CA THR A 267 -18.72 -18.27 -18.37
C THR A 267 -18.04 -17.21 -17.50
N LEU A 268 -17.74 -16.03 -18.04
CA LEU A 268 -17.10 -14.92 -17.31
C LEU A 268 -18.11 -14.06 -16.52
N GLU A 269 -19.40 -14.14 -16.84
CA GLU A 269 -20.48 -13.33 -16.21
C GLU A 269 -20.45 -13.44 -14.68
N LYS A 270 -20.32 -14.67 -14.15
CA LYS A 270 -20.23 -14.89 -12.69
C LYS A 270 -18.98 -14.31 -12.05
N HIS A 271 -17.88 -14.22 -12.79
CA HIS A 271 -16.63 -13.65 -12.29
C HIS A 271 -16.68 -12.12 -12.25
N PHE A 272 -17.35 -11.48 -13.23
CA PHE A 272 -17.60 -10.05 -13.20
C PHE A 272 -18.56 -9.68 -12.07
N GLN A 273 -19.65 -10.43 -11.91
CA GLN A 273 -20.58 -10.22 -10.80
C GLN A 273 -19.89 -10.39 -9.44
N ALA A 274 -19.04 -11.41 -9.26
CA ALA A 274 -18.28 -11.60 -8.03
C ALA A 274 -17.34 -10.41 -7.73
N LEU A 275 -16.73 -9.80 -8.75
CA LEU A 275 -15.91 -8.60 -8.60
C LEU A 275 -16.74 -7.35 -8.26
N GLU A 276 -18.02 -7.31 -8.65
CA GLU A 276 -18.92 -6.19 -8.35
C GLU A 276 -19.53 -6.28 -6.95
N ASP A 277 -19.82 -7.50 -6.49
CA ASP A 277 -20.50 -7.76 -5.22
C ASP A 277 -19.54 -7.86 -4.03
N THR A 278 -18.29 -8.24 -4.26
CA THR A 278 -17.26 -8.35 -3.21
C THR A 278 -16.70 -6.97 -2.88
N ASP A 279 -16.42 -6.72 -1.60
CA ASP A 279 -15.69 -5.52 -1.19
C ASP A 279 -14.35 -5.44 -1.96
N PHE A 280 -14.05 -4.27 -2.50
CA PHE A 280 -12.84 -4.08 -3.30
C PHE A 280 -11.58 -4.46 -2.53
N THR A 281 -11.55 -4.20 -1.21
CA THR A 281 -10.42 -4.54 -0.32
C THR A 281 -10.14 -6.05 -0.24
N GLU A 282 -11.14 -6.88 -0.53
CA GLU A 282 -11.06 -8.35 -0.51
C GLU A 282 -11.06 -8.97 -1.93
N SER A 283 -10.93 -8.17 -2.99
CA SER A 283 -11.10 -8.63 -4.37
C SER A 283 -9.92 -9.46 -4.94
N GLN A 284 -8.73 -9.40 -4.33
CA GLN A 284 -7.51 -10.04 -4.85
C GLN A 284 -7.65 -11.56 -5.15
N PRO A 285 -8.28 -12.38 -4.28
CA PRO A 285 -8.44 -13.82 -4.54
C PRO A 285 -9.25 -14.13 -5.80
N LEU A 286 -10.07 -13.18 -6.30
CA LEU A 286 -10.93 -13.35 -7.47
C LEU A 286 -10.18 -13.23 -8.80
N PHE A 287 -9.01 -12.57 -8.82
CA PHE A 287 -8.25 -12.32 -10.05
C PHE A 287 -7.71 -13.60 -10.69
N ARG A 288 -7.20 -14.55 -9.89
CA ARG A 288 -6.65 -15.80 -10.41
C ARG A 288 -7.73 -16.67 -11.08
N PRO A 289 -8.89 -16.93 -10.45
CA PRO A 289 -10.01 -17.59 -11.12
C PRO A 289 -10.44 -16.89 -12.41
N LEU A 290 -10.57 -15.55 -12.39
CA LEU A 290 -10.95 -14.78 -13.57
C LEU A 290 -9.99 -15.01 -14.74
N PHE A 291 -8.69 -14.82 -14.54
CA PHE A 291 -7.70 -15.02 -15.61
C PHE A 291 -7.60 -16.48 -16.05
N HIS A 292 -7.83 -17.45 -15.16
CA HIS A 292 -7.92 -18.85 -15.53
C HIS A 292 -9.06 -19.10 -16.52
N ILE A 293 -10.26 -18.55 -16.28
CA ILE A 293 -11.38 -18.65 -17.23
C ILE A 293 -11.04 -17.92 -18.53
N ILE A 294 -10.44 -16.72 -18.48
CA ILE A 294 -10.02 -15.99 -19.70
C ILE A 294 -9.06 -16.85 -20.54
N CYS A 295 -8.07 -17.51 -19.92
CA CYS A 295 -7.17 -18.42 -20.62
C CYS A 295 -7.88 -19.66 -21.18
N MET A 296 -8.88 -20.20 -20.49
CA MET A 296 -9.71 -21.30 -21.01
C MET A 296 -10.58 -20.85 -22.19
N VAL A 297 -11.22 -19.68 -22.12
CA VAL A 297 -11.98 -19.10 -23.24
C VAL A 297 -11.06 -18.85 -24.45
N TRP A 298 -9.87 -18.29 -24.21
CA TRP A 298 -8.85 -18.09 -25.24
C TRP A 298 -8.36 -19.41 -25.86
N ARG A 299 -8.32 -20.47 -25.06
CA ARG A 299 -8.03 -21.82 -25.56
C ARG A 299 -9.22 -22.34 -26.36
N ASP A 300 -10.36 -22.55 -25.74
CA ASP A 300 -11.40 -23.39 -26.32
C ASP A 300 -12.21 -22.68 -27.43
N SER A 301 -12.22 -21.35 -27.47
CA SER A 301 -12.86 -20.60 -28.56
C SER A 301 -11.94 -20.45 -29.78
N LYS A 302 -12.46 -20.87 -30.93
CA LYS A 302 -11.86 -20.69 -32.25
C LYS A 302 -12.00 -19.26 -32.76
N TYR A 303 -13.08 -18.56 -32.41
CA TYR A 303 -13.37 -17.23 -32.93
C TYR A 303 -12.98 -16.09 -31.98
N TYR A 304 -12.93 -16.35 -30.66
CA TYR A 304 -12.53 -15.33 -29.68
C TYR A 304 -11.01 -15.19 -29.53
N CYS A 305 -10.21 -16.15 -29.99
CA CYS A 305 -8.74 -16.14 -29.91
C CYS A 305 -8.08 -15.10 -30.85
N SER A 306 -8.56 -13.85 -30.80
CA SER A 306 -8.03 -12.67 -31.47
C SER A 306 -7.57 -11.64 -30.45
N SER A 307 -6.35 -11.14 -30.63
CA SER A 307 -5.76 -10.14 -29.73
C SER A 307 -6.61 -8.87 -29.62
N SER A 308 -7.32 -8.46 -30.68
CA SER A 308 -8.19 -7.28 -30.66
C SER A 308 -9.36 -7.41 -29.66
N LYS A 309 -10.02 -8.57 -29.65
CA LYS A 309 -11.17 -8.86 -28.78
C LYS A 309 -10.74 -8.97 -27.31
N LEU A 310 -9.62 -9.65 -27.06
CA LEU A 310 -9.06 -9.75 -25.72
C LEU A 310 -8.62 -8.39 -25.17
N MET A 311 -8.06 -7.50 -26.01
CA MET A 311 -7.74 -6.14 -25.59
C MET A 311 -8.97 -5.36 -25.13
N VAL A 312 -10.09 -5.45 -25.86
CA VAL A 312 -11.37 -4.84 -25.47
C VAL A 312 -11.81 -5.34 -24.09
N LEU A 313 -11.83 -6.65 -23.88
CA LEU A 313 -12.25 -7.24 -22.62
C LEU A 313 -11.36 -6.82 -21.45
N ILE A 314 -10.03 -6.86 -21.61
CA ILE A 314 -9.11 -6.45 -20.53
C ILE A 314 -9.29 -4.96 -20.21
N LYS A 315 -9.45 -4.09 -21.22
CA LYS A 315 -9.74 -2.67 -21.00
C LYS A 315 -11.03 -2.47 -20.18
N GLN A 316 -12.08 -3.21 -20.50
CA GLN A 316 -13.33 -3.16 -19.74
C GLN A 316 -13.15 -3.67 -18.30
N ILE A 317 -12.36 -4.73 -18.09
CA ILE A 317 -12.06 -5.22 -16.73
C ILE A 317 -11.25 -4.17 -15.94
N CYS A 318 -10.28 -3.51 -16.56
CA CYS A 318 -9.57 -2.39 -15.95
C CYS A 318 -10.54 -1.27 -15.54
N ASN A 319 -11.52 -0.93 -16.40
CA ASN A 319 -12.53 0.07 -16.07
C ASN A 319 -13.42 -0.36 -14.89
N LEU A 320 -13.77 -1.63 -14.80
CA LEU A 320 -14.48 -2.18 -13.64
C LEU A 320 -13.67 -2.04 -12.35
N LEU A 321 -12.37 -2.36 -12.38
CA LEU A 321 -11.50 -2.21 -11.21
C LEU A 321 -11.35 -0.74 -10.80
N ILE A 322 -11.22 0.19 -11.76
CA ILE A 322 -11.19 1.62 -11.46
C ILE A 322 -12.52 2.05 -10.83
N TYR A 323 -13.66 1.58 -11.36
CA TYR A 323 -14.98 1.88 -10.80
C TYR A 323 -15.11 1.39 -9.34
N GLN A 324 -14.72 0.15 -9.06
CA GLN A 324 -14.76 -0.40 -7.70
C GLN A 324 -13.77 0.30 -6.77
N ALA A 325 -12.58 0.65 -7.24
CA ALA A 325 -11.60 1.43 -6.47
C ALA A 325 -12.14 2.83 -6.12
N LYS A 326 -12.76 3.54 -7.07
CA LYS A 326 -13.39 4.84 -6.81
C LYS A 326 -14.52 4.74 -5.80
N LYS A 327 -15.35 3.69 -5.88
CA LYS A 327 -16.41 3.42 -4.90
C LYS A 327 -15.84 3.14 -3.49
N CYS A 328 -14.72 2.42 -3.41
CA CYS A 328 -14.03 2.13 -2.14
C CYS A 328 -13.38 3.36 -1.51
N LEU A 329 -12.80 4.23 -2.32
CA LEU A 329 -12.09 5.43 -1.85
C LEU A 329 -13.02 6.61 -1.58
N ASP A 330 -14.14 6.69 -2.30
CA ASP A 330 -15.11 7.78 -2.30
C ASP A 330 -14.47 9.17 -2.55
N PRO A 331 -14.50 9.68 -3.79
CA PRO A 331 -13.89 10.96 -4.13
C PRO A 331 -14.37 12.13 -3.27
N SER A 332 -15.62 12.10 -2.80
CA SER A 332 -16.25 13.22 -2.09
C SER A 332 -15.74 13.39 -0.66
N THR A 333 -15.39 12.28 -0.01
CA THR A 333 -14.94 12.26 1.40
C THR A 333 -13.43 12.10 1.53
N LEU A 334 -12.71 11.75 0.45
CA LEU A 334 -11.29 11.39 0.47
C LEU A 334 -10.39 12.40 1.20
N PHE A 335 -10.56 13.71 0.93
CA PHE A 335 -9.77 14.80 1.54
C PHE A 335 -10.36 15.36 2.84
N HIS A 336 -11.56 14.90 3.24
CA HIS A 336 -12.28 15.37 4.42
C HIS A 336 -12.32 14.33 5.56
N SER A 337 -12.04 13.06 5.25
CA SER A 337 -11.89 11.98 6.23
C SER A 337 -10.53 12.03 6.93
N ASP A 338 -10.31 11.14 7.91
CA ASP A 338 -9.00 10.97 8.52
C ASP A 338 -7.93 10.66 7.45
N ILE A 339 -6.90 11.50 7.40
CA ILE A 339 -5.88 11.48 6.34
C ILE A 339 -5.02 10.22 6.42
N ASP A 340 -4.72 9.69 7.61
CA ASP A 340 -3.93 8.46 7.72
C ASP A 340 -4.77 7.24 7.31
N GLU A 341 -6.03 7.17 7.73
CA GLU A 341 -6.95 6.12 7.26
C GLU A 341 -7.14 6.18 5.73
N ALA A 342 -7.37 7.37 5.17
CA ALA A 342 -7.48 7.57 3.73
C ALA A 342 -6.19 7.15 2.99
N ARG A 343 -5.01 7.50 3.53
CA ARG A 343 -3.71 7.09 2.98
C ARG A 343 -3.53 5.57 2.99
N GLN A 344 -3.92 4.89 4.08
CA GLN A 344 -3.88 3.43 4.16
C GLN A 344 -4.81 2.77 3.14
N ARG A 345 -6.04 3.29 2.96
CA ARG A 345 -6.98 2.83 1.93
C ARG A 345 -6.44 3.02 0.51
N ILE A 346 -5.79 4.15 0.22
CA ILE A 346 -5.11 4.38 -1.07
C ILE A 346 -3.98 3.37 -1.29
N GLN A 347 -3.14 3.12 -0.27
CA GLN A 347 -2.05 2.14 -0.38
C GLN A 347 -2.60 0.74 -0.70
N LEU A 348 -3.64 0.30 0.01
CA LEU A 348 -4.29 -0.98 -0.25
C LEU A 348 -4.85 -1.05 -1.68
N THR A 349 -5.49 0.02 -2.15
CA THR A 349 -6.02 0.12 -3.52
C THR A 349 -4.91 -0.01 -4.58
N ILE A 350 -3.79 0.69 -4.39
CA ILE A 350 -2.61 0.59 -5.26
C ILE A 350 -2.09 -0.85 -5.30
N ASP A 351 -2.01 -1.52 -4.14
CA ASP A 351 -1.51 -2.88 -4.03
C ASP A 351 -2.44 -3.89 -4.72
N ILE A 352 -3.76 -3.72 -4.62
CA ILE A 352 -4.76 -4.53 -5.35
C ILE A 352 -4.62 -4.37 -6.86
N LEU A 353 -4.51 -3.13 -7.37
CA LEU A 353 -4.34 -2.88 -8.80
C LEU A 353 -3.00 -3.41 -9.34
N LYS A 354 -1.91 -3.26 -8.56
CA LYS A 354 -0.62 -3.89 -8.88
C LYS A 354 -0.72 -5.42 -8.88
N ASN A 355 -1.45 -6.01 -7.93
CA ASN A 355 -1.69 -7.45 -7.89
C ASN A 355 -2.45 -7.95 -9.11
N PHE A 356 -3.47 -7.23 -9.58
CA PHE A 356 -4.17 -7.54 -10.83
C PHE A 356 -3.20 -7.55 -12.02
N ARG A 357 -2.32 -6.54 -12.12
CA ARG A 357 -1.31 -6.47 -13.17
C ARG A 357 -0.31 -7.64 -13.10
N SER A 358 0.22 -7.94 -11.92
CA SER A 358 1.12 -9.08 -11.73
C SER A 358 0.43 -10.41 -12.03
N THR A 359 -0.86 -10.53 -11.74
CA THR A 359 -1.66 -11.72 -12.08
C THR A 359 -1.82 -11.85 -13.59
N PHE A 360 -2.11 -10.76 -14.31
CA PHE A 360 -2.12 -10.77 -15.78
C PHE A 360 -0.79 -11.27 -16.35
N ASP A 361 0.33 -10.73 -15.89
CA ASP A 361 1.67 -11.09 -16.37
C ASP A 361 1.97 -12.58 -16.08
N TYR A 362 1.62 -13.06 -14.89
CA TYR A 362 1.72 -14.48 -14.51
C TYR A 362 0.95 -15.43 -15.46
N PHE A 363 -0.28 -15.08 -15.84
CA PHE A 363 -1.08 -15.90 -16.76
C PHE A 363 -0.60 -15.76 -18.21
N LYS A 364 -0.12 -14.58 -18.63
CA LYS A 364 0.47 -14.36 -19.95
C LYS A 364 1.70 -15.25 -20.17
N GLU A 365 2.60 -15.31 -19.19
CA GLU A 365 3.80 -16.18 -19.24
C GLU A 365 3.45 -17.67 -19.25
N ARG A 366 2.38 -18.06 -18.53
CA ARG A 366 1.94 -19.46 -18.40
C ARG A 366 0.90 -19.87 -19.43
N LEU A 367 0.54 -18.99 -20.36
CA LEU A 367 -0.40 -19.28 -21.44
C LEU A 367 -0.05 -20.57 -22.21
N PRO A 368 1.23 -20.89 -22.52
CA PRO A 368 1.59 -22.14 -23.19
C PRO A 368 1.07 -23.41 -22.48
N LYS A 369 0.91 -23.40 -21.16
CA LYS A 369 0.46 -24.57 -20.38
C LYS A 369 -0.98 -24.98 -20.68
N TYR A 370 -1.80 -24.07 -21.20
CA TYR A 370 -3.18 -24.37 -21.61
C TYR A 370 -3.26 -25.09 -22.96
N PHE A 371 -2.17 -25.11 -23.73
CA PHE A 371 -2.09 -25.64 -25.08
C PHE A 371 -1.27 -26.93 -25.08
N VAL A 372 -1.90 -28.03 -24.65
CA VAL A 372 -1.26 -29.36 -24.63
C VAL A 372 -1.32 -30.03 -26.01
N ASP A 373 -2.46 -29.93 -26.69
CA ASP A 373 -2.75 -30.69 -27.91
C ASP A 373 -2.67 -29.87 -29.22
N ARG A 374 -2.20 -28.61 -29.14
CA ARG A 374 -2.16 -27.69 -30.30
C ARG A 374 -1.12 -26.59 -30.13
N ALA A 375 -0.73 -25.94 -31.22
CA ALA A 375 0.20 -24.82 -31.18
C ALA A 375 -0.33 -23.65 -30.32
N VAL A 376 0.55 -23.06 -29.53
CA VAL A 376 0.22 -21.90 -28.68
C VAL A 376 -0.13 -20.71 -29.55
N ILE A 377 -1.25 -20.06 -29.27
CA ILE A 377 -1.63 -18.78 -29.86
C ILE A 377 -1.29 -17.69 -28.82
N PRO A 378 -0.17 -16.97 -28.97
CA PRO A 378 0.26 -15.98 -27.98
C PRO A 378 -0.60 -14.71 -28.04
N TRP A 379 -0.65 -13.99 -26.93
CA TRP A 379 -1.22 -12.64 -26.90
C TRP A 379 -0.23 -11.65 -27.53
N THR A 380 -0.58 -11.12 -28.70
CA THR A 380 0.34 -10.34 -29.57
C THR A 380 0.29 -8.82 -29.36
N PHE A 381 -0.30 -8.34 -28.26
CA PHE A 381 -0.39 -6.90 -27.95
C PHE A 381 0.56 -6.49 -26.82
N HIS A 382 0.97 -5.21 -26.85
CA HIS A 382 1.75 -4.62 -25.78
C HIS A 382 0.84 -4.36 -24.56
N PRO A 383 1.20 -4.81 -23.34
CA PRO A 383 0.35 -4.64 -22.16
C PRO A 383 -0.08 -3.19 -21.90
N ASN A 384 0.78 -2.21 -22.16
CA ASN A 384 0.44 -0.81 -21.92
C ASN A 384 -0.81 -0.34 -22.69
N VAL A 385 -1.15 -0.95 -23.83
CA VAL A 385 -2.35 -0.59 -24.60
C VAL A 385 -3.64 -0.91 -23.84
N VAL A 386 -3.65 -1.98 -23.03
CA VAL A 386 -4.85 -2.38 -22.26
C VAL A 386 -4.87 -1.81 -20.85
N PHE A 387 -3.73 -1.36 -20.35
CA PHE A 387 -3.56 -0.83 -19.00
C PHE A 387 -3.36 0.69 -18.95
N GLU A 388 -3.34 1.39 -20.09
CA GLU A 388 -3.08 2.84 -20.17
C GLU A 388 -3.87 3.66 -19.14
N ARG A 389 -5.20 3.51 -19.13
CA ARG A 389 -6.08 4.23 -18.20
C ARG A 389 -5.89 3.81 -16.74
N MET A 390 -5.64 2.53 -16.48
CA MET A 390 -5.33 2.02 -15.14
C MET A 390 -3.99 2.55 -14.63
N ASN A 391 -3.00 2.70 -15.50
CA ASN A 391 -1.71 3.29 -15.17
C ASN A 391 -1.87 4.77 -14.82
N LYS A 392 -2.64 5.55 -15.61
CA LYS A 392 -2.98 6.94 -15.26
C LYS A 392 -3.66 7.04 -13.90
N PHE A 393 -4.59 6.13 -13.61
CA PHE A 393 -5.25 6.06 -12.31
C PHE A 393 -4.28 5.71 -11.18
N LEU A 394 -3.36 4.75 -11.39
CA LEU A 394 -2.30 4.43 -10.44
C LEU A 394 -1.38 5.61 -10.18
N ASP A 395 -0.99 6.36 -11.22
CA ASP A 395 -0.17 7.57 -11.09
C ASP A 395 -0.92 8.62 -10.25
N ARG A 396 -2.22 8.83 -10.51
CA ARG A 396 -3.08 9.70 -9.70
C ARG A 396 -3.10 9.28 -8.23
N LEU A 397 -3.28 7.98 -7.95
CA LEU A 397 -3.28 7.46 -6.57
C LEU A 397 -1.91 7.62 -5.89
N ASN A 398 -0.80 7.44 -6.61
CA ASN A 398 0.55 7.68 -6.07
C ASN A 398 0.75 9.18 -5.74
N THR A 399 0.25 10.07 -6.59
CA THR A 399 0.26 11.52 -6.34
C THR A 399 -0.53 11.89 -5.10
N ILE A 400 -1.75 11.37 -4.94
CA ILE A 400 -2.55 11.60 -3.72
C ILE A 400 -1.90 10.97 -2.49
N GLN A 401 -1.27 9.80 -2.63
CA GLN A 401 -0.52 9.20 -1.53
C GLN A 401 0.65 10.07 -1.08
N TRP A 402 1.41 10.64 -2.02
CA TRP A 402 2.47 11.61 -1.72
C TRP A 402 1.88 12.84 -1.02
N PHE A 403 0.75 13.35 -1.51
CA PHE A 403 0.05 14.48 -0.91
C PHE A 403 -0.30 14.21 0.56
N PHE A 404 -0.94 13.06 0.87
CA PHE A 404 -1.29 12.71 2.25
C PHE A 404 -0.08 12.48 3.14
N LYS A 405 1.02 11.89 2.62
CA LYS A 405 2.28 11.82 3.38
C LYS A 405 2.78 13.22 3.74
N THR A 406 2.72 14.18 2.82
CA THR A 406 3.08 15.58 3.09
C THR A 406 2.16 16.21 4.14
N VAL A 407 0.85 16.00 4.05
CA VAL A 407 -0.10 16.51 5.05
C VAL A 407 0.22 15.99 6.45
N LEU A 408 0.48 14.69 6.59
CA LEU A 408 0.83 14.09 7.89
C LEU A 408 2.14 14.63 8.48
N GLU A 409 3.13 14.98 7.65
CA GLU A 409 4.35 15.62 8.14
C GLU A 409 4.09 17.06 8.61
N PHE A 410 3.32 17.86 7.87
CA PHE A 410 3.02 19.24 8.25
C PHE A 410 2.08 19.33 9.47
N GLN A 411 1.17 18.38 9.66
CA GLN A 411 0.34 18.30 10.87
C GLN A 411 1.16 18.11 12.16
N LYS A 412 2.39 17.57 12.07
CA LYS A 412 3.27 17.45 13.24
C LYS A 412 3.75 18.82 13.74
N LEU A 413 3.81 19.82 12.86
CA LEU A 413 4.29 21.16 13.20
C LEU A 413 3.44 21.84 14.28
N GLU A 414 2.15 21.51 14.37
CA GLU A 414 1.24 22.05 15.39
C GLU A 414 1.75 21.75 16.82
N LYS A 415 2.43 20.62 17.01
CA LYS A 415 2.94 20.16 18.30
C LYS A 415 4.39 20.57 18.57
N ILE A 416 5.07 21.17 17.59
CA ILE A 416 6.48 21.56 17.73
C ILE A 416 6.54 22.90 18.43
N GLU A 417 7.12 22.91 19.64
CA GLU A 417 7.44 24.12 20.37
C GLU A 417 8.95 24.25 20.55
N ILE A 418 9.51 25.35 20.05
CA ILE A 418 10.93 25.67 20.22
C ILE A 418 11.12 26.48 21.50
N GLY A 419 11.94 25.98 22.42
CA GLY A 419 12.34 26.65 23.64
C GLY A 419 13.55 27.60 23.46
N GLY A 420 14.01 28.22 24.55
CA GLY A 420 15.21 29.07 24.56
C GLY A 420 14.96 30.55 24.29
N MET A 421 16.02 31.36 24.21
CA MET A 421 15.93 32.84 24.14
C MET A 421 15.20 33.34 22.89
N LYS A 422 15.39 32.68 21.75
CA LYS A 422 14.66 32.96 20.49
C LYS A 422 13.43 32.05 20.28
N GLY A 423 13.12 31.17 21.22
CA GLY A 423 12.09 30.14 21.04
C GLY A 423 10.70 30.69 20.72
N ARG A 424 10.30 31.82 21.33
CA ARG A 424 9.02 32.48 21.02
C ARG A 424 8.93 32.94 19.56
N VAL A 425 10.03 33.46 19.00
CA VAL A 425 10.08 33.98 17.61
C VAL A 425 10.10 32.82 16.63
N LEU A 426 11.00 31.84 16.83
CA LEU A 426 11.14 30.68 15.95
C LEU A 426 9.88 29.79 15.99
N GLY A 427 9.32 29.55 17.18
CA GLY A 427 8.03 28.86 17.32
C GLY A 427 6.86 29.65 16.73
N GLY A 428 6.95 30.99 16.68
CA GLY A 428 6.01 31.83 15.93
C GLY A 428 6.08 31.57 14.43
N GLN A 429 7.29 31.56 13.86
CA GLN A 429 7.50 31.27 12.45
C GLN A 429 7.01 29.86 12.05
N ILE A 430 7.22 28.85 12.89
CA ILE A 430 6.67 27.50 12.64
C ILE A 430 5.14 27.51 12.63
N ARG A 431 4.50 28.24 13.55
CA ARG A 431 3.03 28.37 13.54
C ARG A 431 2.52 29.11 12.31
N ASP A 432 3.23 30.14 11.85
CA ASP A 432 2.88 30.86 10.63
C ASP A 432 2.99 29.95 9.40
N ILE A 433 4.06 29.15 9.30
CA ILE A 433 4.24 28.12 8.25
C ILE A 433 3.12 27.08 8.31
N SER A 434 2.73 26.62 9.51
CA SER A 434 1.61 25.68 9.70
C SER A 434 0.30 26.30 9.22
N ALA A 435 0.03 27.57 9.53
CA ALA A 435 -1.18 28.25 9.11
C ALA A 435 -1.22 28.48 7.59
N GLU A 436 -0.08 28.81 6.96
CA GLU A 436 0.04 28.88 5.49
C GLU A 436 -0.25 27.50 4.85
N PHE A 437 0.31 26.43 5.41
CA PHE A 437 0.04 25.07 4.96
C PHE A 437 -1.44 24.72 5.06
N ASP A 438 -2.09 25.01 6.19
CA ASP A 438 -3.51 24.74 6.40
C ASP A 438 -4.37 25.48 5.38
N ALA A 439 -4.04 26.73 5.03
CA ALA A 439 -4.74 27.48 4.00
C ALA A 439 -4.61 26.82 2.61
N TYR A 440 -3.41 26.36 2.24
CA TYR A 440 -3.20 25.64 0.98
C TYR A 440 -3.93 24.29 0.95
N PHE A 441 -3.89 23.55 2.06
CA PHE A 441 -4.62 22.29 2.18
C PHE A 441 -6.14 22.49 2.06
N HIS A 442 -6.72 23.45 2.77
CA HIS A 442 -8.17 23.74 2.69
C HIS A 442 -8.58 24.17 1.28
N SER A 443 -7.78 25.02 0.62
CA SER A 443 -8.03 25.42 -0.77
C SER A 443 -8.06 24.22 -1.71
N PHE A 444 -7.12 23.27 -1.56
CA PHE A 444 -7.07 22.06 -2.36
C PHE A 444 -8.18 21.05 -2.02
N ALA A 445 -8.51 20.87 -0.73
CA ALA A 445 -9.55 19.96 -0.28
C ALA A 445 -10.97 20.41 -0.71
N SER A 446 -11.17 21.72 -0.89
CA SER A 446 -12.46 22.31 -1.28
C SER A 446 -12.82 22.18 -2.77
N LYS A 447 -11.97 21.53 -3.58
CA LYS A 447 -12.20 21.35 -5.02
C LYS A 447 -13.42 20.45 -5.26
N SER A 448 -14.26 20.84 -6.22
CA SER A 448 -15.57 20.22 -6.47
C SER A 448 -15.58 19.17 -7.58
N TYR A 449 -14.48 19.00 -8.32
CA TYR A 449 -14.34 17.95 -9.33
C TYR A 449 -13.92 16.61 -8.71
N ASP A 450 -14.04 15.54 -9.49
CA ASP A 450 -13.64 14.21 -9.06
C ASP A 450 -12.11 14.06 -9.11
N VAL A 451 -11.47 14.24 -7.95
CA VAL A 451 -10.03 14.10 -7.74
C VAL A 451 -9.46 12.73 -8.17
N LEU A 452 -10.30 11.69 -8.25
CA LEU A 452 -9.93 10.34 -8.65
C LEU A 452 -10.17 10.06 -10.13
N ASP A 453 -10.66 11.00 -10.93
CA ASP A 453 -10.80 10.80 -12.38
C ASP A 453 -9.43 10.82 -13.08
N PRO A 454 -8.98 9.70 -13.68
CA PRO A 454 -7.71 9.65 -14.41
C PRO A 454 -7.73 10.40 -15.75
N ASP A 455 -8.93 10.72 -16.26
CA ASP A 455 -9.09 11.39 -17.55
C ASP A 455 -9.20 12.93 -17.39
N ASP A 456 -9.26 13.42 -16.15
CA ASP A 456 -9.30 14.85 -15.81
C ASP A 456 -7.91 15.39 -15.44
N ASP A 457 -7.37 16.26 -16.29
CA ASP A 457 -6.06 16.88 -16.09
C ASP A 457 -6.08 18.07 -15.11
N THR A 458 -7.24 18.62 -14.75
CA THR A 458 -7.33 19.80 -13.86
C THR A 458 -6.72 19.56 -12.48
N PHE A 459 -6.86 18.33 -11.94
CA PHE A 459 -6.17 17.92 -10.73
C PHE A 459 -4.65 18.03 -10.84
N ASN A 460 -4.07 17.65 -11.98
CA ASN A 460 -2.62 17.67 -12.16
C ASN A 460 -2.11 19.12 -12.14
N GLU A 461 -2.89 20.05 -12.71
CA GLU A 461 -2.60 21.49 -12.70
C GLU A 461 -2.68 22.07 -11.27
N ASP A 462 -3.78 21.81 -10.56
CA ASP A 462 -3.96 22.26 -9.16
C ASP A 462 -2.90 21.65 -8.24
N PHE A 463 -2.58 20.36 -8.43
CA PHE A 463 -1.57 19.66 -7.63
C PHE A 463 -0.17 20.24 -7.86
N LYS A 464 0.14 20.65 -9.09
CA LYS A 464 1.41 21.32 -9.39
C LYS A 464 1.56 22.62 -8.62
N VAL A 465 0.50 23.44 -8.57
CA VAL A 465 0.48 24.68 -7.77
C VAL A 465 0.66 24.36 -6.28
N PHE A 466 -0.03 23.35 -5.76
CA PHE A 466 0.15 22.90 -4.38
C PHE A 466 1.59 22.46 -4.11
N GLN A 467 2.19 21.68 -5.02
CA GLN A 467 3.56 21.21 -4.89
C GLN A 467 4.57 22.37 -4.87
N GLU A 468 4.39 23.39 -5.71
CA GLU A 468 5.20 24.61 -5.71
C GLU A 468 5.10 25.35 -4.37
N ASN A 469 3.90 25.46 -3.79
CA ASN A 469 3.70 26.04 -2.46
C ASN A 469 4.38 25.22 -1.35
N ILE A 470 4.33 23.88 -1.41
CA ILE A 470 5.00 23.01 -0.44
C ILE A 470 6.53 23.17 -0.50
N ILE A 471 7.10 23.33 -1.70
CA ILE A 471 8.54 23.59 -1.86
C ILE A 471 8.94 24.88 -1.16
N ASP A 472 8.15 25.96 -1.28
CA ASP A 472 8.39 27.22 -0.57
C ASP A 472 8.33 27.04 0.95
N LEU A 473 7.31 26.33 1.45
CA LEU A 473 7.18 26.04 2.89
C LEU A 473 8.33 25.18 3.43
N ASP A 474 8.78 24.17 2.67
CA ASP A 474 9.93 23.33 3.05
C ASP A 474 11.22 24.17 3.16
N LEU A 475 11.45 25.13 2.27
CA LEU A 475 12.61 26.03 2.33
C LEU A 475 12.54 27.01 3.50
N LYS A 476 11.36 27.60 3.75
CA LYS A 476 11.10 28.44 4.93
C LYS A 476 11.36 27.65 6.21
N LEU A 477 10.78 26.46 6.32
CA LEU A 477 10.92 25.59 7.49
C LEU A 477 12.37 25.15 7.70
N SER A 478 13.07 24.78 6.63
CA SER A 478 14.50 24.45 6.67
C SER A 478 15.31 25.58 7.29
N THR A 479 15.08 26.83 6.85
CA THR A 479 15.77 28.02 7.39
C THR A 479 15.53 28.19 8.89
N VAL A 480 14.27 28.04 9.32
CA VAL A 480 13.91 28.15 10.76
C VAL A 480 14.55 27.03 11.58
N LEU A 481 14.58 25.80 11.07
CA LEU A 481 15.18 24.65 11.76
C LEU A 481 16.71 24.76 11.87
N VAL A 482 17.37 25.26 10.82
CA VAL A 482 18.80 25.58 10.84
C VAL A 482 19.10 26.69 11.85
N GLU A 483 18.32 27.78 11.86
CA GLU A 483 18.48 28.83 12.87
C GLU A 483 18.20 28.28 14.28
N SER A 484 17.24 27.37 14.44
CA SER A 484 16.95 26.73 15.72
C SER A 484 18.12 25.89 16.23
N PHE A 485 18.80 25.17 15.34
CA PHE A 485 20.03 24.44 15.66
C PHE A 485 21.13 25.39 16.11
N ASP A 486 21.37 26.47 15.36
CA ASP A 486 22.44 27.44 15.65
C ASP A 486 22.26 28.19 16.98
N ASN A 487 21.01 28.31 17.46
CA ASN A 487 20.72 28.91 18.77
C ASN A 487 20.78 27.89 19.93
N CYS A 488 21.00 26.61 19.66
CA CYS A 488 21.19 25.61 20.71
C CYS A 488 22.65 25.60 21.20
N SER A 489 22.88 26.04 22.43
CA SER A 489 24.24 26.12 23.02
C SER A 489 24.76 24.80 23.61
N THR A 490 23.92 23.77 23.73
CA THR A 490 24.28 22.50 24.38
C THR A 490 23.85 21.31 23.54
N LEU A 491 24.64 20.22 23.60
CA LEU A 491 24.31 18.94 22.95
C LEU A 491 22.93 18.42 23.38
N GLU A 492 22.55 18.61 24.65
CA GLU A 492 21.21 18.23 25.13
C GLU A 492 20.09 19.02 24.43
N GLY A 493 20.28 20.33 24.20
CA GLY A 493 19.33 21.14 23.45
C GLY A 493 19.21 20.71 21.99
N ILE A 494 20.35 20.41 21.35
CA ILE A 494 20.41 19.95 19.97
C ILE A 494 19.66 18.62 19.79
N PHE A 495 19.94 17.62 20.64
CA PHE A 495 19.27 16.33 20.53
C PHE A 495 17.77 16.44 20.82
N LYS A 496 17.36 17.29 21.78
CA LYS A 496 15.92 17.58 21.99
C LYS A 496 15.27 18.21 20.76
N LEU A 497 15.93 19.14 20.07
CA LEU A 497 15.42 19.73 18.84
C LEU A 497 15.22 18.65 17.77
N ILE A 498 16.22 17.81 17.56
CA ILE A 498 16.16 16.70 16.59
C ILE A 498 15.01 15.75 16.93
N ASP A 499 14.86 15.38 18.21
CA ASP A 499 13.80 14.47 18.66
C ASP A 499 12.39 15.07 18.51
N ILE A 500 12.21 16.36 18.80
CA ILE A 500 10.91 17.04 18.69
C ILE A 500 10.49 17.21 17.23
N VAL A 501 11.44 17.55 16.34
CA VAL A 501 11.16 17.74 14.91
C VAL A 501 10.97 16.39 14.21
N GLY A 502 11.72 15.36 14.62
CA GLY A 502 11.55 13.99 14.16
C GLY A 502 11.66 13.85 12.64
N SER A 503 10.71 13.12 12.03
CA SER A 503 10.71 12.80 10.60
C SER A 503 10.52 13.99 9.66
N VAL A 504 10.16 15.16 10.17
CA VAL A 504 10.13 16.38 9.36
C VAL A 504 11.53 16.72 8.83
N LEU A 505 12.59 16.34 9.57
CA LEU A 505 13.99 16.47 9.11
C LEU A 505 14.33 15.54 7.92
N ASP A 506 13.57 14.47 7.71
CA ASP A 506 13.79 13.52 6.61
C ASP A 506 13.23 14.03 5.28
N ARG A 507 12.46 15.13 5.29
CA ARG A 507 11.94 15.73 4.06
C ARG A 507 13.11 16.19 3.19
N PRO A 508 13.14 15.90 1.87
CA PRO A 508 14.36 16.01 1.06
C PRO A 508 15.04 17.38 1.09
N LEU A 509 14.26 18.47 0.98
CA LEU A 509 14.81 19.83 0.98
C LEU A 509 15.35 20.25 2.35
N ILE A 510 14.68 19.82 3.42
CA ILE A 510 15.10 20.09 4.81
C ILE A 510 16.35 19.28 5.13
N SER A 511 16.34 17.99 4.80
CA SER A 511 17.46 17.07 5.02
C SER A 511 18.74 17.56 4.34
N ASN A 512 18.66 18.04 3.09
CA ASN A 512 19.82 18.55 2.36
C ASN A 512 20.52 19.71 3.08
N GLU A 513 19.76 20.68 3.60
CA GLU A 513 20.30 21.83 4.32
C GLU A 513 20.73 21.47 5.74
N PHE A 514 19.94 20.67 6.45
CA PHE A 514 20.20 20.29 7.85
C PHE A 514 21.37 19.29 7.96
N THR A 515 21.72 18.57 6.90
CA THR A 515 22.82 17.58 6.90
C THR A 515 24.16 18.19 7.31
N ALA A 516 24.42 19.46 6.95
CA ALA A 516 25.62 20.17 7.35
C ALA A 516 25.74 20.31 8.88
N LYS A 517 24.61 20.46 9.57
CA LYS A 517 24.55 20.64 11.03
C LYS A 517 24.91 19.37 11.81
N TYR A 518 24.64 18.18 11.27
CA TYR A 518 25.09 16.94 11.90
C TYR A 518 26.62 16.83 12.01
N VAL A 519 27.38 17.49 11.13
CA VAL A 519 28.85 17.52 11.20
C VAL A 519 29.31 18.36 12.41
N GLU A 520 28.62 19.45 12.70
CA GLU A 520 28.92 20.32 13.85
C GLU A 520 28.73 19.56 15.19
N ILE A 521 27.77 18.63 15.26
CA ILE A 521 27.55 17.78 16.43
C ILE A 521 28.78 16.92 16.74
N ILE A 522 29.48 16.40 15.72
CA ILE A 522 30.72 15.62 15.92
C ILE A 522 31.77 16.50 16.58
N GLY A 523 31.96 17.73 16.11
CA GLY A 523 32.90 18.68 16.71
C GLY A 523 32.56 19.01 18.17
N MET A 524 31.28 19.22 18.47
CA MET A 524 30.82 19.47 19.84
C MET A 524 31.00 18.26 20.76
N LEU A 525 30.78 17.04 20.25
CA LEU A 525 31.02 15.81 21.00
C LEU A 525 32.52 15.57 21.25
N ASP A 526 33.37 15.86 20.27
CA ASP A 526 34.82 15.75 20.43
C ASP A 526 35.34 16.70 21.52
N GLU A 527 34.85 17.94 21.53
CA GLU A 527 35.17 18.91 22.57
C GLU A 527 34.66 18.48 23.96
N GLU A 528 33.45 17.92 24.05
CA GLU A 528 32.94 17.40 25.33
C GLU A 528 33.78 16.22 25.85
N ILE A 529 34.26 15.34 24.95
CA ILE A 529 35.20 14.26 25.29
C ILE A 529 36.56 14.84 25.72
N ASN A 530 37.10 15.86 25.02
CA ASN A 530 38.33 16.57 25.40
C ASN A 530 38.22 17.07 26.84
N ILE A 531 37.14 17.80 27.16
CA ILE A 531 36.90 18.36 28.50
C ILE A 531 36.85 17.24 29.55
N CYS A 532 36.17 16.12 29.25
CA CYS A 532 36.09 15.01 30.18
C CYS A 532 37.43 14.31 30.40
N GLU A 533 38.26 14.16 29.35
CA GLU A 533 39.62 13.63 29.47
C GLU A 533 40.53 14.55 30.30
N GLU A 534 40.42 15.87 30.12
CA GLU A 534 41.19 16.86 30.88
C GLU A 534 40.81 16.82 32.37
N LEU A 535 39.51 16.81 32.68
CA LEU A 535 39.01 16.69 34.07
C LEU A 535 39.47 15.38 34.72
N PHE A 536 39.46 14.27 33.98
CA PHE A 536 39.97 12.98 34.45
C PHE A 536 41.47 13.06 34.78
N LYS A 537 42.28 13.62 33.87
CA LYS A 537 43.73 13.79 34.06
C LYS A 537 44.06 14.72 35.23
N GLU A 538 43.31 15.81 35.38
CA GLU A 538 43.50 16.78 36.47
C GLU A 538 43.28 16.11 37.85
N GLN A 539 42.21 15.34 38.00
CA GLN A 539 41.92 14.61 39.24
C GLN A 539 42.98 13.55 39.54
N CYS A 540 43.43 12.81 38.53
CA CYS A 540 44.51 11.84 38.68
C CYS A 540 45.81 12.52 39.14
N HIS A 541 46.17 13.65 38.55
CA HIS A 541 47.37 14.41 38.93
C HIS A 541 47.25 14.98 40.35
N ARG A 542 46.07 15.48 40.74
CA ARG A 542 45.82 15.95 42.11
C ARG A 542 45.97 14.84 43.15
N LEU A 543 45.41 13.66 42.87
CA LEU A 543 45.58 12.49 43.73
C LEU A 543 47.06 12.14 43.92
N GLN A 544 47.85 12.18 42.86
CA GLN A 544 49.30 11.91 42.94
C GLN A 544 50.08 12.99 43.71
N LYS A 545 49.72 14.27 43.52
CA LYS A 545 50.47 15.39 44.11
C LYS A 545 50.12 15.66 45.56
N TYR A 546 48.84 15.57 45.93
CA TYR A 546 48.34 15.95 47.25
C TYR A 546 47.82 14.76 48.07
N GLY A 547 47.71 13.57 47.48
CA GLY A 547 47.20 12.37 48.14
C GLY A 547 45.67 12.30 48.23
N HIS A 548 44.95 13.31 47.73
CA HIS A 548 43.49 13.34 47.70
C HIS A 548 42.95 13.99 46.41
N MET A 549 41.72 13.63 46.04
CA MET A 549 40.96 14.27 44.96
C MET A 549 40.20 15.50 45.47
N GLU A 550 39.71 16.33 44.56
CA GLU A 550 38.72 17.35 44.87
C GLU A 550 37.32 16.72 44.81
N ILE A 551 36.67 16.67 45.97
CA ILE A 551 35.38 16.02 46.19
C ILE A 551 34.41 17.00 46.84
N ASP A 552 33.12 16.69 46.77
CA ASP A 552 32.08 17.48 47.42
C ASP A 552 32.27 17.54 48.94
N ALA A 553 31.90 18.68 49.53
CA ALA A 553 31.98 18.86 50.97
C ALA A 553 31.21 17.76 51.72
N PHE A 554 31.78 17.29 52.83
CA PHE A 554 31.22 16.24 53.68
C PHE A 554 31.17 14.82 53.09
N PHE A 555 31.61 14.61 51.84
CA PHE A 555 31.85 13.27 51.31
C PHE A 555 33.17 12.70 51.81
N PRO A 556 33.25 11.39 52.09
CA PRO A 556 34.51 10.77 52.44
C PRO A 556 35.37 10.53 51.17
N PRO A 557 36.71 10.54 51.28
CA PRO A 557 37.64 10.56 50.14
C PRO A 557 37.42 9.51 49.04
N ILE A 558 37.22 8.25 49.42
CA ILE A 558 37.14 7.12 48.49
C ILE A 558 35.79 7.13 47.76
N ALA A 559 34.70 7.16 48.52
CA ALA A 559 33.36 7.17 47.95
C ALA A 559 33.10 8.44 47.12
N GLY A 560 33.60 9.60 47.59
CA GLY A 560 33.53 10.87 46.85
C GLY A 560 34.31 10.80 45.53
N GLY A 561 35.52 10.23 45.55
CA GLY A 561 36.33 10.01 44.35
C GLY A 561 35.66 9.10 43.32
N ILE A 562 35.11 7.98 43.78
CA ILE A 562 34.36 7.03 42.92
C ILE A 562 33.10 7.70 42.35
N LEU A 563 32.39 8.49 43.16
CA LEU A 563 31.21 9.23 42.72
C LEU A 563 31.56 10.28 41.66
N TYR A 564 32.66 11.02 41.83
CA TYR A 564 33.15 11.97 40.84
C TYR A 564 33.41 11.28 39.50
N MET A 565 34.17 10.18 39.51
CA MET A 565 34.49 9.41 38.31
C MET A 565 33.24 8.84 37.63
N THR A 566 32.25 8.41 38.43
CA THR A 566 30.97 7.92 37.92
C THR A 566 30.15 9.04 37.28
N THR A 567 30.14 10.24 37.89
CA THR A 567 29.45 11.41 37.34
C THR A 567 30.10 11.89 36.04
N LEU A 568 31.44 11.88 35.97
CA LEU A 568 32.19 12.20 34.75
C LEU A 568 31.86 11.24 33.61
N ALA A 569 31.85 9.93 33.89
CA ALA A 569 31.41 8.92 32.93
C ALA A 569 29.97 9.15 32.45
N MET A 570 29.02 9.38 33.36
CA MET A 570 27.62 9.65 32.98
C MET A 570 27.47 10.91 32.11
N ARG A 571 28.25 11.95 32.40
CA ARG A 571 28.24 13.23 31.66
C ARG A 571 28.57 13.02 30.18
N VAL A 572 29.61 12.25 29.86
CA VAL A 572 30.01 11.97 28.47
C VAL A 572 29.14 10.89 27.81
N THR A 573 28.70 9.88 28.57
CA THR A 573 27.87 8.78 28.02
C THR A 573 26.52 9.26 27.49
N LYS A 574 25.86 10.21 28.16
CA LYS A 574 24.52 10.70 27.74
C LYS A 574 24.50 11.26 26.31
N PRO A 575 25.30 12.28 25.94
CA PRO A 575 25.30 12.82 24.58
C PRO A 575 25.84 11.84 23.53
N VAL A 576 26.84 11.02 23.85
CA VAL A 576 27.35 9.98 22.93
C VAL A 576 26.28 8.93 22.63
N SER A 577 25.48 8.55 23.63
CA SER A 577 24.37 7.60 23.44
C SER A 577 23.28 8.16 22.55
N CYS A 578 22.91 9.44 22.73
CA CYS A 578 21.97 10.11 21.83
C CYS A 578 22.48 10.11 20.38
N PHE A 579 23.77 10.41 20.17
CA PHE A 579 24.38 10.38 18.85
C PHE A 579 24.42 8.97 18.22
N LYS A 580 24.71 7.93 19.01
CA LYS A 580 24.69 6.52 18.55
C LYS A 580 23.29 6.08 18.09
N ASN A 581 22.24 6.56 18.77
CA ASN A 581 20.84 6.22 18.48
C ASN A 581 20.25 6.98 17.28
N LEU A 582 20.99 7.95 16.73
CA LEU A 582 20.52 8.80 15.65
C LEU A 582 20.35 7.99 14.34
N GLN A 583 19.21 8.17 13.67
CA GLN A 583 18.85 7.46 12.43
C GLN A 583 19.41 8.17 11.19
N HIS A 584 20.71 8.50 11.19
CA HIS A 584 21.35 9.18 10.07
C HIS A 584 22.70 8.54 9.71
N PRO A 585 23.10 8.51 8.41
CA PRO A 585 24.37 7.93 7.97
C PRO A 585 25.62 8.61 8.54
N ILE A 586 25.50 9.79 9.15
CA ILE A 586 26.64 10.53 9.73
C ILE A 586 27.42 9.73 10.77
N LYS A 587 26.75 8.82 11.50
CA LYS A 587 27.38 7.97 12.52
C LYS A 587 28.38 6.96 11.95
N GLU A 588 28.30 6.68 10.64
CA GLU A 588 29.16 5.73 9.94
C GLU A 588 30.38 6.41 9.31
N LYS A 589 30.49 7.74 9.41
CA LYS A 589 31.69 8.46 8.93
C LYS A 589 32.91 8.14 9.80
N GLU A 590 34.08 8.18 9.17
CA GLU A 590 35.36 7.90 9.82
C GLU A 590 35.60 8.77 11.08
N ASP A 591 35.22 10.04 11.03
CA ASP A 591 35.34 10.96 12.18
C ASP A 591 34.46 10.54 13.36
N ALA A 592 33.24 10.06 13.09
CA ALA A 592 32.33 9.56 14.13
C ALA A 592 32.84 8.25 14.75
N ILE A 593 33.43 7.36 13.94
CA ILE A 593 34.04 6.11 14.42
C ILE A 593 35.23 6.40 15.34
N LYS A 594 36.13 7.30 14.93
CA LYS A 594 37.27 7.74 15.77
C LYS A 594 36.79 8.33 17.11
N LEU A 595 35.70 9.10 17.08
CA LEU A 595 35.09 9.66 18.28
C LEU A 595 34.58 8.56 19.22
N PHE A 596 33.93 7.52 18.68
CA PHE A 596 33.47 6.39 19.48
C PHE A 596 34.62 5.57 20.08
N ASP A 597 35.68 5.32 19.32
CA ASP A 597 36.87 4.61 19.83
C ASP A 597 37.51 5.37 21.00
N ARG A 598 37.61 6.69 20.86
CA ARG A 598 38.16 7.58 21.90
C ARG A 598 37.29 7.61 23.15
N TYR A 599 35.96 7.70 22.97
CA TYR A 599 35.01 7.56 24.06
C TYR A 599 35.15 6.22 24.79
N ASP A 600 35.21 5.11 24.05
CA ASP A 600 35.32 3.77 24.64
C ASP A 600 36.64 3.61 25.41
N GLN A 601 37.74 4.22 24.93
CA GLN A 601 39.01 4.27 25.64
C GLN A 601 38.93 5.09 26.94
N LEU A 602 38.32 6.28 26.93
CA LEU A 602 38.11 7.08 28.15
C LEU A 602 37.27 6.32 29.18
N MET A 603 36.19 5.67 28.75
CA MET A 603 35.33 4.88 29.64
C MET A 603 36.07 3.70 30.27
N LYS A 604 36.96 3.07 29.52
CA LYS A 604 37.86 2.03 30.03
C LYS A 604 38.82 2.60 31.07
N ASP A 605 39.49 3.72 30.78
CA ASP A 605 40.44 4.36 31.70
C ASP A 605 39.77 4.77 33.02
N ILE A 606 38.56 5.35 32.97
CA ILE A 606 37.78 5.70 34.16
C ILE A 606 37.44 4.44 34.97
N THR A 607 37.03 3.36 34.30
CA THR A 607 36.63 2.11 34.97
C THR A 607 37.82 1.43 35.64
N ASP A 608 38.95 1.34 34.93
CA ASP A 608 40.19 0.78 35.44
C ASP A 608 40.73 1.61 36.61
N PHE A 609 40.66 2.94 36.53
CA PHE A 609 41.00 3.83 37.63
C PHE A 609 40.12 3.60 38.86
N LYS A 610 38.78 3.59 38.71
CA LYS A 610 37.86 3.35 39.84
C LYS A 610 38.18 2.05 40.56
N ARG A 611 38.41 0.97 39.79
CA ARG A 611 38.72 -0.36 40.35
C ARG A 611 40.06 -0.37 41.07
N LYS A 612 41.11 0.22 40.48
CA LYS A 612 42.42 0.36 41.11
C LYS A 612 42.32 1.14 42.42
N TYR A 613 41.67 2.31 42.39
CA TYR A 613 41.51 3.20 43.54
C TYR A 613 40.76 2.52 44.69
N PHE A 614 39.69 1.78 44.39
CA PHE A 614 38.95 0.99 45.38
C PHE A 614 39.79 -0.16 45.97
N ASN A 615 40.51 -0.91 45.13
CA ASN A 615 41.31 -2.05 45.58
C ASN A 615 42.49 -1.64 46.46
N GLU A 616 43.17 -0.54 46.13
CA GLU A 616 44.26 0.01 46.94
C GLU A 616 43.78 0.41 48.34
N TRP A 617 42.62 1.07 48.43
CA TRP A 617 42.01 1.38 49.73
C TRP A 617 41.60 0.12 50.49
N THR A 618 40.95 -0.83 49.82
CA THR A 618 40.45 -2.08 50.41
C THR A 618 41.56 -2.88 51.08
N ALA A 619 42.77 -2.91 50.48
CA ALA A 619 43.93 -3.58 51.05
C ALA A 619 44.43 -2.95 52.37
N THR A 620 44.11 -1.68 52.65
CA THR A 620 44.50 -1.00 53.90
C THR A 620 43.55 -1.27 55.06
N ILE A 621 42.30 -1.67 54.78
CA ILE A 621 41.23 -1.79 55.76
C ILE A 621 41.58 -2.76 56.92
N PRO A 622 42.06 -4.00 56.68
CA PRO A 622 42.33 -4.93 57.79
C PRO A 622 43.33 -4.37 58.79
N LYS A 623 44.38 -3.70 58.29
CA LYS A 623 45.43 -3.08 59.10
C LYS A 623 44.88 -1.92 59.93
N ILE A 624 43.99 -1.08 59.36
CA ILE A 624 43.36 0.05 60.08
C ILE A 624 42.47 -0.47 61.21
N ILE A 625 41.70 -1.53 60.96
CA ILE A 625 40.81 -2.16 61.94
C ILE A 625 41.62 -2.75 63.10
N GLU A 626 42.65 -3.53 62.80
CA GLU A 626 43.50 -4.20 63.80
C GLU A 626 44.23 -3.22 64.71
N LEU A 627 44.78 -2.13 64.15
CA LEU A 627 45.56 -1.16 64.91
C LEU A 627 44.70 -0.26 65.80
N ASN A 628 43.48 0.08 65.38
CA ASN A 628 42.71 1.13 66.04
C ASN A 628 41.63 0.62 67.02
N ILE A 629 41.05 -0.55 66.79
CA ILE A 629 39.96 -1.06 67.64
C ILE A 629 40.48 -1.65 68.95
N ASN A 630 41.72 -2.12 68.96
CA ASN A 630 42.38 -2.67 70.14
C ASN A 630 42.89 -1.60 71.11
N ASN A 631 42.76 -0.31 70.76
CA ASN A 631 43.11 0.79 71.64
C ASN A 631 42.17 0.86 72.85
N THR A 632 42.70 1.37 73.96
CA THR A 632 41.95 1.58 75.19
C THR A 632 40.87 2.65 74.99
N ILE A 633 39.77 2.59 75.75
CA ILE A 633 38.61 3.47 75.53
C ILE A 633 38.84 4.93 75.98
N LEU A 634 39.77 5.14 76.93
CA LEU A 634 40.13 6.45 77.49
C LEU A 634 41.63 6.69 77.39
N ALA A 635 42.01 7.94 77.11
CA ALA A 635 43.39 8.41 77.15
C ALA A 635 43.49 9.69 77.98
N ARG A 636 44.71 10.09 78.35
CA ARG A 636 44.98 11.37 79.02
C ARG A 636 45.79 12.27 78.11
N GLN A 637 45.35 13.52 77.98
CA GLN A 637 46.11 14.59 77.34
C GLN A 637 46.55 15.58 78.42
N GLY A 638 47.75 15.36 78.97
CA GLY A 638 48.20 16.09 80.17
C GLY A 638 47.39 15.68 81.41
N SER A 639 46.72 16.65 82.05
CA SER A 639 45.84 16.40 83.21
C SER A 639 44.42 15.96 82.84
N ASP A 640 44.01 16.18 81.59
CA ASP A 640 42.63 16.01 81.17
C ASP A 640 42.39 14.60 80.60
N LEU A 641 41.21 14.07 80.90
CA LEU A 641 40.72 12.83 80.32
C LEU A 641 40.16 13.12 78.92
N VAL A 642 40.47 12.28 77.94
CA VAL A 642 40.01 12.40 76.55
C VAL A 642 39.54 11.06 76.00
N LEU A 643 38.60 11.11 75.06
CA LEU A 643 38.05 9.94 74.39
C LEU A 643 39.07 9.38 73.39
N ASN A 644 39.48 8.12 73.55
CA ASN A 644 40.48 7.49 72.69
C ASN A 644 39.83 6.69 71.55
N PHE A 645 39.01 7.37 70.74
CA PHE A 645 38.37 6.79 69.55
C PHE A 645 39.04 7.31 68.28
N SER A 646 39.62 6.40 67.49
CA SER A 646 40.38 6.78 66.29
C SER A 646 39.51 7.47 65.23
N PRO A 647 39.90 8.65 64.72
CA PRO A 647 39.23 9.30 63.60
C PRO A 647 39.18 8.43 62.33
N GLU A 648 40.21 7.61 62.08
CA GLU A 648 40.31 6.73 60.90
C GLU A 648 39.18 5.71 60.85
N ILE A 649 38.72 5.22 62.01
CA ILE A 649 37.59 4.29 62.11
C ILE A 649 36.27 5.00 61.78
N MET A 650 36.10 6.26 62.16
CA MET A 650 34.92 7.03 61.77
C MET A 650 34.90 7.32 60.27
N GLU A 651 36.06 7.64 59.69
CA GLU A 651 36.18 7.84 58.25
C GLU A 651 35.88 6.55 57.50
N LEU A 652 36.44 5.41 57.92
CA LEU A 652 36.14 4.08 57.38
C LEU A 652 34.63 3.76 57.43
N MET A 653 33.96 4.02 58.56
CA MET A 653 32.50 3.81 58.66
C MET A 653 31.71 4.71 57.70
N LYS A 654 32.15 5.95 57.49
CA LYS A 654 31.53 6.85 56.49
C LYS A 654 31.74 6.31 55.08
N GLU A 655 32.94 5.85 54.73
CA GLU A 655 33.21 5.23 53.42
C GLU A 655 32.30 4.03 53.16
N VAL A 656 32.25 3.09 54.11
CA VAL A 656 31.41 1.88 54.01
C VAL A 656 29.93 2.25 53.92
N HIS A 657 29.48 3.29 54.63
CA HIS A 657 28.10 3.76 54.55
C HIS A 657 27.66 4.11 53.12
N HIS A 658 28.54 4.82 52.38
CA HIS A 658 28.26 5.23 51.00
C HIS A 658 28.49 4.08 50.02
N LEU A 659 29.57 3.30 50.18
CA LEU A 659 29.96 2.25 49.24
C LEU A 659 29.05 1.02 49.28
N ARG A 660 28.43 0.69 50.43
CA ARG A 660 27.49 -0.45 50.54
C ARG A 660 26.25 -0.31 49.66
N ASN A 661 25.93 0.92 49.26
CA ASN A 661 24.80 1.23 48.38
C ASN A 661 25.25 1.52 46.94
N ASN A 662 26.56 1.50 46.66
CA ASN A 662 27.10 1.72 45.33
C ASN A 662 26.90 0.47 44.44
N LYS A 663 26.43 0.66 43.21
CA LYS A 663 26.13 -0.44 42.29
C LYS A 663 27.38 -1.24 41.87
N ASP A 664 28.51 -0.58 41.75
CA ASP A 664 29.73 -1.15 41.18
C ASP A 664 30.53 -1.96 42.22
N PHE A 665 30.49 -1.55 43.49
CA PHE A 665 31.42 -2.05 44.52
C PHE A 665 30.77 -2.66 45.76
N LYS A 666 29.43 -2.66 45.87
CA LYS A 666 28.71 -3.19 47.04
C LYS A 666 29.12 -4.63 47.40
N GLN A 667 29.38 -5.47 46.40
CA GLN A 667 29.70 -6.89 46.59
C GLN A 667 31.19 -7.13 46.92
N ASP A 668 32.04 -6.14 46.67
CA ASP A 668 33.50 -6.26 46.79
C ASP A 668 34.03 -5.68 48.11
N LEU A 669 33.14 -5.21 48.99
CA LEU A 669 33.51 -4.70 50.32
C LEU A 669 33.94 -5.85 51.26
N PRO A 670 35.07 -5.73 51.97
CA PRO A 670 35.52 -6.75 52.92
C PRO A 670 34.49 -6.99 54.04
N PRO A 671 34.26 -8.26 54.45
CA PRO A 671 33.31 -8.59 55.50
C PRO A 671 33.66 -7.93 56.84
N GLU A 672 34.94 -7.73 57.13
CA GLU A 672 35.42 -7.07 58.35
C GLU A 672 34.96 -5.61 58.43
N SER A 673 34.92 -4.92 57.29
CA SER A 673 34.46 -3.53 57.18
C SER A 673 32.94 -3.41 57.41
N LEU A 674 32.17 -4.40 56.96
CA LEU A 674 30.73 -4.47 57.13
C LEU A 674 30.35 -4.81 58.58
N GLU A 675 31.09 -5.72 59.22
CA GLU A 675 30.90 -6.03 60.64
C GLU A 675 31.19 -4.80 61.51
N LEU A 676 32.29 -4.09 61.21
CA LEU A 676 32.63 -2.84 61.88
C LEU A 676 31.51 -1.80 61.76
N PHE A 677 31.00 -1.61 60.54
CA PHE A 677 29.89 -0.70 60.29
C PHE A 677 28.60 -1.13 61.03
N GLY A 678 28.34 -2.44 61.16
CA GLY A 678 27.22 -2.96 61.94
C GLY A 678 27.23 -2.52 63.41
N LYS A 679 28.41 -2.23 63.97
CA LYS A 679 28.60 -1.72 65.34
C LYS A 679 28.56 -0.18 65.43
N GLN A 680 28.27 0.53 64.34
CA GLN A 680 28.32 2.00 64.29
C GLN A 680 27.42 2.66 65.35
N GLU A 681 26.17 2.23 65.49
CA GLU A 681 25.25 2.82 66.49
C GLU A 681 25.70 2.51 67.91
N THR A 682 26.22 1.31 68.16
CA THR A 682 26.80 0.93 69.44
C THR A 682 27.97 1.85 69.82
N TYR A 683 28.92 2.08 68.89
CA TYR A 683 30.02 3.01 69.14
C TYR A 683 29.54 4.45 69.28
N ARG A 684 28.52 4.88 68.53
CA ARG A 684 27.92 6.20 68.68
C ARG A 684 27.38 6.40 70.11
N GLN A 685 26.65 5.42 70.64
CA GLN A 685 26.16 5.44 72.02
C GLN A 685 27.30 5.49 73.04
N TYR A 686 28.35 4.68 72.85
CA TYR A 686 29.51 4.66 73.74
C TYR A 686 30.21 6.02 73.77
N ARG A 687 30.41 6.63 72.60
CA ARG A 687 31.08 7.95 72.47
C ARG A 687 30.26 9.08 73.10
N ILE A 688 28.94 9.09 72.93
CA ILE A 688 28.06 10.11 73.54
C ILE A 688 28.10 9.98 75.07
N ASN A 689 27.94 8.76 75.58
CA ASN A 689 27.96 8.49 77.01
C ASN A 689 29.32 8.89 77.63
N LEU A 690 30.42 8.41 77.06
CA LEU A 690 31.77 8.72 77.52
C LEU A 690 32.11 10.21 77.39
N GLY A 691 31.73 10.86 76.29
CA GLY A 691 31.99 12.29 76.09
C GLY A 691 31.41 13.15 77.21
N ILE A 692 30.14 12.91 77.55
CA ILE A 692 29.47 13.62 78.65
C ILE A 692 30.15 13.30 80.00
N THR A 693 30.46 12.03 80.26
CA THR A 693 31.16 11.59 81.47
C THR A 693 32.52 12.26 81.63
N ILE A 694 33.30 12.32 80.55
CA ILE A 694 34.63 12.95 80.51
C ILE A 694 34.51 14.46 80.80
N ASP A 695 33.55 15.13 80.17
CA ASP A 695 33.33 16.56 80.37
C ASP A 695 32.98 16.87 81.83
N TRP A 696 32.07 16.10 82.43
CA TRP A 696 31.72 16.23 83.85
C TRP A 696 32.93 15.99 84.76
N TYR A 697 33.67 14.91 84.54
CA TYR A 697 34.85 14.57 85.34
C TYR A 697 35.93 15.66 85.26
N ASN A 698 36.25 16.13 84.03
CA ASN A 698 37.22 17.19 83.83
C ASN A 698 36.76 18.52 84.46
N GLN A 699 35.46 18.84 84.41
CA GLN A 699 34.92 20.02 85.08
C GLN A 699 35.03 19.94 86.61
N ILE A 700 34.72 18.78 87.22
CA ILE A 700 34.94 18.57 88.66
C ILE A 700 36.41 18.81 88.99
N ARG A 701 37.33 18.22 88.23
CA ARG A 701 38.78 18.36 88.48
C ARG A 701 39.30 19.79 88.33
N LYS A 702 38.77 20.57 87.38
CA LYS A 702 39.23 21.94 87.10
C LYS A 702 38.57 23.00 88.00
N ASN A 703 37.29 22.83 88.32
CA ASN A 703 36.49 23.88 88.95
C ASN A 703 36.32 23.72 90.46
N SER A 704 36.72 22.58 91.04
CA SER A 704 36.62 22.35 92.48
C SER A 704 37.67 23.15 93.25
N GLN A 705 37.26 23.91 94.26
CA GLN A 705 38.18 24.46 95.24
C GLN A 705 38.70 23.35 96.16
N LYS A 706 39.89 23.53 96.75
CA LYS A 706 40.49 22.52 97.63
C LYS A 706 39.53 22.02 98.73
N VAL A 707 38.85 22.95 99.40
CA VAL A 707 37.87 22.62 100.45
C VAL A 707 36.63 21.87 99.94
N GLU A 708 36.23 22.09 98.69
CA GLU A 708 35.11 21.39 98.07
C GLU A 708 35.55 19.99 97.62
N PHE A 709 36.78 19.88 97.12
CA PHE A 709 37.39 18.62 96.70
C PHE A 709 37.60 17.66 97.89
N ASP A 710 38.08 18.17 99.02
CA ASP A 710 38.29 17.38 100.24
C ASP A 710 36.99 16.71 100.74
N LEU A 711 35.81 17.31 100.47
CA LEU A 711 34.51 16.74 100.86
C LEU A 711 34.05 15.57 99.99
N VAL A 712 34.60 15.45 98.77
CA VAL A 712 34.21 14.43 97.78
C VAL A 712 35.38 13.54 97.39
N GLU A 713 36.50 13.63 98.10
CA GLU A 713 37.76 12.94 97.76
C GLU A 713 37.58 11.41 97.64
N ASP A 714 36.83 10.79 98.56
CA ASP A 714 36.57 9.35 98.55
C ASP A 714 35.70 8.93 97.36
N GLU A 715 34.70 9.74 97.00
CA GLU A 715 33.85 9.50 95.82
C GLU A 715 34.66 9.65 94.52
N ILE A 716 35.60 10.60 94.46
CA ILE A 716 36.49 10.82 93.32
C ILE A 716 37.52 9.68 93.18
N LYS A 717 38.09 9.18 94.29
CA LYS A 717 39.00 8.02 94.25
C LYS A 717 38.32 6.77 93.68
N ALA A 718 37.08 6.50 94.08
CA ALA A 718 36.31 5.38 93.53
C ALA A 718 36.03 5.54 92.02
N ILE A 719 35.84 6.78 91.56
CA ILE A 719 35.72 7.09 90.12
C ILE A 719 37.08 6.93 89.42
N ASP A 720 38.18 7.35 90.03
CA ASP A 720 39.53 7.24 89.47
C ASP A 720 39.96 5.79 89.25
N GLU A 721 39.68 4.89 90.20
CA GLU A 721 39.96 3.45 90.06
C GLU A 721 39.24 2.86 88.85
N ARG A 722 37.99 3.27 88.62
CA ARG A 722 37.25 2.87 87.42
C ARG A 722 37.87 3.47 86.18
N ILE A 723 38.17 4.77 86.16
CA ILE A 723 38.82 5.41 85.01
C ILE A 723 40.14 4.71 84.68
N GLU A 724 40.95 4.33 85.67
CA GLU A 724 42.22 3.61 85.47
C GLU A 724 42.00 2.25 84.77
N MET A 725 40.98 1.49 85.17
CA MET A 725 40.57 0.26 84.47
C MET A 725 40.19 0.53 83.01
N ALA A 726 39.50 1.64 82.73
CA ALA A 726 39.16 2.06 81.38
C ALA A 726 40.36 2.57 80.56
N GLN A 727 41.43 3.03 81.21
CA GLN A 727 42.65 3.50 80.54
C GLN A 727 43.63 2.36 80.21
N ASN A 728 43.63 1.28 81.00
CA ASN A 728 44.66 0.24 80.93
C ASN A 728 44.14 -1.12 80.43
N GLU A 729 42.88 -1.48 80.71
CA GLU A 729 42.38 -2.85 80.50
C GLU A 729 41.22 -2.94 79.49
N LEU A 730 40.40 -1.90 79.35
CA LEU A 730 39.21 -1.92 78.49
C LEU A 730 39.48 -1.33 77.11
N ASN A 731 39.10 -2.07 76.07
CA ASN A 731 39.09 -1.63 74.67
C ASN A 731 37.67 -1.62 74.07
N TRP A 732 37.53 -1.14 72.85
CA TRP A 732 36.23 -0.95 72.18
C TRP A 732 35.46 -2.26 71.90
N ASN A 733 36.12 -3.42 71.95
CA ASN A 733 35.53 -4.75 71.76
C ASN A 733 35.32 -5.53 73.07
N SER A 734 35.55 -4.90 74.23
CA SER A 734 35.43 -5.56 75.53
C SER A 734 34.00 -6.03 75.81
N LYS A 735 33.85 -7.18 76.46
CA LYS A 735 32.53 -7.74 76.81
C LYS A 735 31.85 -6.86 77.86
N ASP A 736 30.53 -6.71 77.74
CA ASP A 736 29.68 -5.95 78.67
C ASP A 736 30.09 -4.48 78.89
N LEU A 737 30.79 -3.88 77.91
CA LEU A 737 31.29 -2.50 77.99
C LEU A 737 30.18 -1.48 78.30
N TRP A 738 28.99 -1.64 77.72
CA TRP A 738 27.88 -0.70 77.95
C TRP A 738 27.47 -0.57 79.42
N ASN A 739 27.37 -1.68 80.15
CA ASN A 739 26.98 -1.66 81.57
C ASN A 739 28.03 -0.92 82.41
N TYR A 740 29.30 -1.16 82.11
CA TYR A 740 30.42 -0.47 82.73
C TYR A 740 30.35 1.06 82.44
N LEU A 741 30.11 1.45 81.18
CA LEU A 741 29.97 2.85 80.78
C LEU A 741 28.81 3.56 81.47
N GLN A 742 27.63 2.93 81.52
CA GLN A 742 26.46 3.49 82.20
C GLN A 742 26.70 3.71 83.68
N GLU A 743 27.38 2.77 84.33
CA GLU A 743 27.68 2.84 85.75
C GLU A 743 28.72 3.93 86.04
N LEU A 744 29.77 4.06 85.21
CA LEU A 744 30.73 5.17 85.31
C LEU A 744 30.04 6.53 85.08
N HIS A 745 29.18 6.63 84.06
CA HIS A 745 28.41 7.83 83.74
C HIS A 745 27.50 8.25 84.90
N ARG A 746 26.81 7.29 85.53
CA ARG A 746 25.93 7.52 86.68
C ARG A 746 26.71 8.05 87.89
N LEU A 747 27.87 7.45 88.20
CA LEU A 747 28.70 7.91 89.32
C LEU A 747 29.18 9.34 89.11
N VAL A 748 29.76 9.63 87.95
CA VAL A 748 30.31 10.96 87.64
C VAL A 748 29.19 12.00 87.57
N GLY A 749 28.05 11.68 86.94
CA GLY A 749 26.91 12.59 86.82
C GLY A 749 26.30 12.96 88.17
N ASN A 750 26.07 11.98 89.05
CA ASN A 750 25.55 12.23 90.40
C ASN A 750 26.46 13.16 91.19
N LEU A 751 27.78 12.97 91.09
CA LEU A 751 28.76 13.81 91.76
C LEU A 751 28.79 15.22 91.15
N TYR A 752 28.81 15.32 89.82
CA TYR A 752 28.81 16.58 89.10
C TYR A 752 27.58 17.43 89.41
N GLU A 753 26.37 16.85 89.37
CA GLU A 753 25.13 17.57 89.68
C GLU A 753 25.12 18.11 91.11
N ARG A 754 25.54 17.29 92.08
CA ARG A 754 25.64 17.71 93.49
C ARG A 754 26.63 18.85 93.64
N MET A 755 27.82 18.71 93.04
CA MET A 755 28.88 19.70 93.11
C MET A 755 28.46 21.03 92.47
N SER A 756 27.87 20.96 91.27
CA SER A 756 27.38 22.13 90.53
C SER A 756 26.30 22.87 91.32
N LYS A 757 25.30 22.15 91.87
CA LYS A 757 24.27 22.74 92.75
C LYS A 757 24.87 23.41 93.98
N ILE A 758 25.85 22.80 94.63
CA ILE A 758 26.54 23.41 95.78
C ILE A 758 27.26 24.70 95.37
N GLN A 759 27.97 24.68 94.24
CA GLN A 759 28.69 25.85 93.74
C GLN A 759 27.75 26.97 93.33
N ASP A 760 26.60 26.67 92.71
CA ASP A 760 25.60 27.65 92.33
C ASP A 760 24.89 28.24 93.56
N ASN A 761 24.52 27.40 94.53
CA ASN A 761 24.02 27.86 95.84
C ASN A 761 25.03 28.79 96.52
N LEU A 762 26.33 28.45 96.51
CA LEU A 762 27.37 29.30 97.08
C LEU A 762 27.53 30.63 96.32
N LYS A 763 27.41 30.64 94.99
CA LYS A 763 27.42 31.88 94.20
C LYS A 763 26.21 32.75 94.52
N GLU A 764 25.03 32.15 94.64
CA GLU A 764 23.80 32.87 94.98
C GLU A 764 23.88 33.44 96.40
N ILE A 765 24.30 32.66 97.39
CA ILE A 765 24.59 33.14 98.76
C ILE A 765 25.57 34.32 98.71
N LYS A 766 26.68 34.20 97.98
CA LYS A 766 27.66 35.30 97.85
C LYS A 766 27.06 36.53 97.18
N THR A 767 26.19 36.37 96.19
CA THR A 767 25.52 37.47 95.49
C THR A 767 24.56 38.20 96.42
N ILE A 768 23.76 37.44 97.17
CA ILE A 768 22.87 37.96 98.22
C ILE A 768 23.69 38.71 99.28
N MET A 769 24.75 38.09 99.81
CA MET A 769 25.63 38.71 100.80
C MET A 769 26.31 39.98 100.26
N LYS A 770 26.71 40.01 98.99
CA LYS A 770 27.32 41.18 98.36
C LYS A 770 26.34 42.34 98.27
N SER A 771 25.05 42.07 97.99
CA SER A 771 24.01 43.11 98.03
C SER A 771 23.93 43.74 99.42
N TRP A 772 23.94 42.90 100.47
CA TRP A 772 23.90 43.38 101.86
C TRP A 772 25.15 44.16 102.26
N ALA A 773 26.33 43.73 101.82
CA ALA A 773 27.59 44.40 102.10
C ALA A 773 27.73 45.75 101.38
N SER A 774 27.10 45.89 100.21
CA SER A 774 27.16 47.13 99.40
C SER A 774 26.31 48.27 99.95
N GLN A 775 25.28 47.96 100.74
CA GLN A 775 24.39 48.94 101.36
C GLN A 775 24.68 49.07 102.86
N PRO A 776 25.27 50.19 103.33
CA PRO A 776 25.48 50.41 104.75
C PRO A 776 24.15 50.44 105.51
N LEU A 777 24.10 49.86 106.71
CA LEU A 777 22.88 49.82 107.53
C LEU A 777 22.47 51.20 108.05
N PHE A 778 23.45 52.08 108.25
CA PHE A 778 23.25 53.46 108.68
C PHE A 778 23.83 54.40 107.63
N GLU A 779 22.99 55.26 107.09
CA GLU A 779 23.38 56.30 106.16
C GLU A 779 23.39 57.67 106.87
N ARG A 780 24.17 58.61 106.32
CA ARG A 780 24.19 59.99 106.82
C ARG A 780 22.92 60.70 106.33
N LYS A 781 22.36 61.59 107.16
CA LYS A 781 21.17 62.39 106.79
C LYS A 781 21.44 63.15 105.49
N ASP A 782 20.56 62.99 104.50
CA ASP A 782 20.65 63.51 103.12
C ASP A 782 21.90 63.10 102.30
N GLY A 783 22.61 62.03 102.70
CA GLY A 783 23.78 61.52 101.96
C GLY A 783 25.02 62.44 101.95
N LYS A 784 25.02 63.51 102.76
CA LYS A 784 26.12 64.49 102.83
C LYS A 784 27.26 63.97 103.70
N LYS A 785 28.52 64.19 103.29
CA LYS A 785 29.72 63.72 104.02
C LYS A 785 29.91 64.40 105.38
N ASP A 786 29.34 65.58 105.55
CA ASP A 786 29.58 66.44 106.72
C ASP A 786 28.51 66.26 107.81
N THR A 787 27.49 65.43 107.59
CA THR A 787 26.42 65.17 108.56
C THR A 787 26.71 63.91 109.38
N LEU A 788 26.26 63.89 110.64
CA LEU A 788 26.34 62.71 111.51
C LEU A 788 25.45 61.57 110.95
N LEU A 789 25.78 60.32 111.29
CA LEU A 789 24.96 59.15 110.95
C LEU A 789 23.54 59.34 111.52
N ASN A 790 22.52 59.09 110.69
CA ASN A 790 21.14 59.17 111.15
C ASN A 790 20.80 57.91 111.97
N LEU A 791 20.63 58.07 113.28
CA LEU A 791 20.28 56.98 114.20
C LEU A 791 18.80 57.03 114.61
N ASP A 792 18.04 58.01 114.14
CA ASP A 792 16.65 58.23 114.57
C ASP A 792 15.75 57.06 114.14
N ASP A 793 16.04 56.44 112.98
CA ASP A 793 15.23 55.37 112.36
C ASP A 793 15.84 53.96 112.52
N TRP A 794 16.72 53.76 113.52
CA TRP A 794 17.53 52.54 113.63
C TRP A 794 16.72 51.25 113.78
N GLN A 795 15.62 51.27 114.54
CA GLN A 795 14.74 50.10 114.71
C GLN A 795 14.06 49.71 113.40
N GLU A 796 13.64 50.69 112.61
CA GLU A 796 12.93 50.47 111.35
C GLU A 796 13.89 49.95 110.26
N LEU A 797 15.09 50.55 110.15
CA LEU A 797 16.15 50.09 109.23
C LEU A 797 16.67 48.69 109.57
N THR A 798 16.85 48.40 110.86
CA THR A 798 17.29 47.07 111.32
C THR A 798 16.20 46.02 111.05
N ASN A 799 14.93 46.32 111.35
CA ASN A 799 13.80 45.43 111.05
C ASN A 799 13.61 45.22 109.55
N LYS A 800 13.82 46.25 108.73
CA LYS A 800 13.79 46.14 107.26
C LYS A 800 14.88 45.20 106.75
N ARG A 801 16.13 45.34 107.22
CA ARG A 801 17.22 44.43 106.83
C ARG A 801 17.01 42.99 107.33
N TYR A 802 16.47 42.81 108.54
CA TYR A 802 16.07 41.49 109.01
C TYR A 802 14.92 40.89 108.19
N SER A 803 13.96 41.70 107.76
CA SER A 803 12.86 41.26 106.88
C SER A 803 13.37 40.88 105.50
N GLU A 804 14.32 41.63 104.94
CA GLU A 804 15.03 41.28 103.70
C GLU A 804 15.76 39.94 103.86
N MET A 805 16.54 39.76 104.94
CA MET A 805 17.23 38.49 105.22
C MET A 805 16.27 37.30 105.45
N GLN A 806 15.13 37.53 106.11
CA GLN A 806 14.10 36.52 106.30
C GLN A 806 13.35 36.18 105.01
N GLY A 807 13.17 37.15 104.10
CA GLY A 807 12.57 36.93 102.78
C GLY A 807 13.34 35.92 101.94
N TYR A 808 14.67 35.91 102.03
CA TYR A 808 15.53 34.93 101.33
C TYR A 808 15.64 33.57 102.04
N ARG A 809 15.13 33.45 103.27
CA ARG A 809 15.14 32.19 104.04
C ARG A 809 14.11 31.17 103.52
N TRP A 810 13.19 31.60 102.66
CA TRP A 810 12.11 30.79 102.09
C TRP A 810 12.36 30.35 100.64
N THR A 811 13.53 30.65 100.07
CA THR A 811 13.90 30.28 98.69
C THR A 811 15.02 29.25 98.59
N TYR A 812 15.40 28.58 99.69
CA TYR A 812 16.36 27.46 99.70
C TYR A 812 15.72 26.14 100.09
#